data_AF-A0AAW1MW60-F1
#
_entry.id   AF-A0AAW1MW60-F1
#
_cell.length_a   1.000
_cell.length_b   1.000
_cell.length_c   1.000
_cell.angle_alpha   90.00
_cell.angle_beta   90.00
_cell.angle_gamma   90.00
#
_symmetry.space_group_name_H-M   'P 1'
#
loop_
_entity.id
_entity.type
_entity.pdbx_description
1 polymer ?
#
loop_
_entity_poly.entity_id
_entity_poly.type
_entity_poly.pdbx_seq_one_letter_code
_entity_poly.pdbx_strand_id
1 'polypeptide(L)'
;MIFSPKLGVTLKFLIVMISLKFACASRNNTTDFCKQNCGRQKNICCVYSAHGFGPHCKGLAQGKNCYSRQLEYSSSCWARQCKISHSRCRAVEDGTLGEITCFIEHLDVHDSQIPIVMRKLFTQCLSTTVSRFQLNFTKEFIEELYWPIGGDDETNRAAIQIIWSKARYIGCTLIKYKHPNPIPELGEYEMILLQVCHFFPDANKQRGKPVFRIGKPAGDCPDGEQPNEQFPELCGVIRSIDDDLWIARNHVREFSCGPLYYRTFFLDTKKDALYVGAMDRVYRLNLSNINQSNCEQALQRLHDLQELNVEGCKILQLEASSFETLANLKKIVLKTRNSDWSPLKKIVLKTRNSDWSPGKSLEINSLSFVGLRELQSLNLSDNNIRALPEGVFCTLQSLKTLNLTYNRLRSVERLGFGDGHMSICSSIDLQILDLSHNEIRALPEISGFSRLRRLQDLDLGYNNISFVSGETLTGLVNLRTLNLANNKIEILPRGIFAGSRELREIHLQNNSLSSLAKGIFHRLEQLIVLDLSGNQLSSGHIDAGTFTGLIRLIVLNLSHNSITRIDGRTFKDLFFLQILDLRNNSIGFIEDNAFLPLYNLHTLNLAENRLNTIGPLLFNGLFVLSKLTLNNNLIVNIDTKAFQNCSDLKELDLSSNALQDVPDAVQELTFLKTLDLGENQISDFRNGSFKNLDQLTGLRMIDNNIGNLTKGMFWDLPALQVLNLAKNKIQSIERGTFDRNTQVEAIRLDENFLSDINGVFATLASLLWLNLSENHLVWFDYAFIPSNLKWLDIHNNFIEHLGNYYKIQDEIRVKTLDASHNRISEVSPMAIPNSVELLFINNNFIRTVHPNTFLDKVNLARVDMYANDLVNLELSSFRLSPIPFNKSLPEIYLGGNPLHCDCTMEWLQRINNMSYTRSYPKIMDLDNIVCRMTHSRGMTHMPLVQAKPSDFLCTYETHCFALCHCCDFDACDCEMTCPNNCSCYQDETWNTNVVDCSSQNAQDIPVKIPMDVTELYLDGNDFKELENHVFIGRKNMKVLYVNASGIETIQNRTFNGLNDLTLKELYLQSNLIAYIGNNTFSSLNSLEIIRLDGNKLVQYPIWEFTTNSHLNELSIANNPWSCRCKFLQEFTAWVGDNAPRIVDSSEITCTNPEKIKTKQQRAPHRGQFRDHLHQPREN
;
A
#
# COMPACT_ATOMS: atom_id res chain seq x y z
N MET A 1 -13.02 36.06 10.54
CA MET A 1 -12.61 36.65 9.24
C MET A 1 -11.62 35.71 8.58
N ILE A 2 -11.51 35.79 7.25
CA ILE A 2 -10.81 34.81 6.40
C ILE A 2 -9.32 35.16 6.28
N PHE A 3 -8.39 34.20 6.41
CA PHE A 3 -7.41 33.81 5.38
C PHE A 3 -6.40 32.74 5.89
N SER A 4 -6.09 31.78 5.03
CA SER A 4 -4.96 30.85 5.13
C SER A 4 -3.76 31.38 4.32
N PRO A 5 -2.54 30.90 4.58
CA PRO A 5 -1.87 30.23 3.46
C PRO A 5 -1.08 28.95 3.83
N LYS A 6 -0.98 28.04 2.86
CA LYS A 6 -0.09 26.86 2.85
C LYS A 6 1.31 27.25 2.35
N LEU A 7 2.37 26.63 2.90
CA LEU A 7 3.39 25.83 2.16
C LEU A 7 4.55 25.44 3.10
N GLY A 8 5.15 24.26 2.92
CA GLY A 8 6.52 23.99 3.41
C GLY A 8 6.79 22.65 4.10
N VAL A 9 6.77 21.53 3.36
CA VAL A 9 7.49 20.31 3.77
C VAL A 9 8.25 19.74 2.57
N THR A 10 9.57 19.84 2.58
CA THR A 10 10.46 18.83 1.96
C THR A 10 11.87 18.94 2.55
N LEU A 11 12.49 17.78 2.79
CA LEU A 11 13.83 17.54 3.35
C LEU A 11 14.13 17.98 4.80
N LYS A 12 14.31 16.97 5.65
CA LYS A 12 15.60 16.76 6.34
C LYS A 12 15.94 15.27 6.31
N PHE A 13 17.09 14.94 5.72
CA PHE A 13 17.83 13.70 5.97
C PHE A 13 19.32 14.07 6.04
N LEU A 14 20.08 13.28 6.79
CA LEU A 14 21.49 13.44 7.14
C LEU A 14 21.86 14.46 8.24
N ILE A 15 22.97 14.11 8.90
CA ILE A 15 23.32 14.36 10.31
C ILE A 15 24.86 14.61 10.38
N VAL A 16 25.36 15.10 11.53
CA VAL A 16 26.71 14.85 12.14
C VAL A 16 27.71 16.02 12.23
N MET A 17 28.24 16.18 13.46
CA MET A 17 29.42 16.95 13.95
C MET A 17 29.42 18.47 13.80
N ILE A 18 29.63 19.26 14.87
CA ILE A 18 30.77 19.28 15.81
C ILE A 18 30.24 19.28 17.27
N SER A 19 30.44 18.26 18.10
CA SER A 19 31.64 17.88 18.87
C SER A 19 31.79 18.55 20.26
N LEU A 20 31.83 17.67 21.27
CA LEU A 20 32.63 17.70 22.51
C LEU A 20 32.22 18.53 23.76
N LYS A 21 32.29 17.79 24.88
CA LYS A 21 32.59 18.17 26.28
C LYS A 21 31.49 18.78 27.17
N PHE A 22 30.82 17.89 27.90
CA PHE A 22 30.65 18.04 29.34
C PHE A 22 31.99 17.79 30.06
N ALA A 23 32.32 18.61 31.08
CA ALA A 23 33.12 18.20 32.26
C ALA A 23 33.02 19.28 33.36
N CYS A 24 32.55 18.86 34.56
CA CYS A 24 32.78 19.37 35.93
C CYS A 24 33.15 20.88 36.16
N ALA A 25 32.55 21.62 37.10
CA ALA A 25 32.40 21.26 38.52
C ALA A 25 31.64 22.33 39.36
N SER A 26 31.41 22.01 40.66
CA SER A 26 31.35 22.95 41.81
C SER A 26 30.08 23.77 42.12
N ARG A 27 29.23 23.17 42.97
CA ARG A 27 28.71 23.67 44.29
C ARG A 27 28.49 25.18 44.58
N ASN A 28 27.38 25.38 45.30
CA ASN A 28 27.06 26.33 46.40
C ASN A 28 26.11 27.52 46.14
N ASN A 29 24.95 27.44 46.83
CA ASN A 29 24.24 28.46 47.61
C ASN A 29 24.71 29.93 47.53
N THR A 30 23.77 30.87 47.38
CA THR A 30 23.12 31.55 48.52
C THR A 30 21.97 32.46 48.07
N THR A 31 21.10 32.83 49.02
CA THR A 31 19.87 33.62 48.82
C THR A 31 20.00 35.07 49.31
N ASP A 32 19.00 35.87 48.94
CA ASP A 32 18.49 37.08 49.61
C ASP A 32 19.35 38.35 49.76
N PHE A 33 18.79 39.47 49.29
CA PHE A 33 18.38 40.69 50.02
C PHE A 33 18.34 41.89 49.03
N CYS A 34 17.54 42.97 49.14
CA CYS A 34 16.22 43.28 49.72
C CYS A 34 16.05 44.82 49.62
N LYS A 35 14.86 45.33 49.23
CA LYS A 35 14.27 46.62 49.68
C LYS A 35 15.01 47.96 49.32
N GLN A 36 14.39 49.16 49.26
CA GLN A 36 13.04 49.60 49.69
C GLN A 36 12.56 50.92 49.01
N ASN A 37 11.27 51.28 49.22
CA ASN A 37 10.58 52.57 49.01
C ASN A 37 10.17 52.94 47.56
N CYS A 38 9.01 53.54 47.22
CA CYS A 38 7.64 53.66 47.79
C CYS A 38 6.74 54.40 46.75
N GLY A 39 5.39 54.37 46.71
CA GLY A 39 4.37 53.57 47.43
C GLY A 39 3.00 54.29 47.55
N ARG A 40 1.87 53.54 47.57
CA ARG A 40 0.44 53.95 47.85
C ARG A 40 -0.39 54.56 46.67
N GLN A 41 -1.71 54.33 46.51
CA GLN A 41 -2.72 53.62 47.35
C GLN A 41 -4.05 53.22 46.64
N LYS A 42 -4.78 52.22 47.20
CA LYS A 42 -6.25 51.86 47.07
C LYS A 42 -6.69 51.24 45.72
N ASN A 43 -7.58 50.24 45.59
CA ASN A 43 -8.47 49.43 46.48
C ASN A 43 -9.01 48.21 45.65
N ILE A 44 -9.71 47.15 46.13
CA ILE A 44 -9.72 46.32 47.38
C ILE A 44 -10.61 45.06 47.14
N CYS A 45 -10.19 43.84 47.57
CA CYS A 45 -10.99 42.62 47.90
C CYS A 45 -12.01 41.98 46.90
N CYS A 46 -12.45 40.71 46.99
CA CYS A 46 -12.12 39.56 47.86
C CYS A 46 -12.52 38.21 47.22
N VAL A 47 -12.03 37.10 47.80
CA VAL A 47 -12.63 35.74 47.72
C VAL A 47 -13.07 35.36 49.14
N TYR A 48 -14.26 34.77 49.33
CA TYR A 48 -14.52 33.59 50.20
C TYR A 48 -16.01 33.16 50.22
N SER A 49 -16.25 31.93 50.67
CA SER A 49 -17.49 31.14 50.71
C SER A 49 -18.63 31.66 51.59
N ALA A 50 -19.89 31.28 51.27
CA ALA A 50 -20.69 30.28 52.02
C ALA A 50 -22.22 30.33 51.75
N HIS A 51 -22.87 29.17 51.84
CA HIS A 51 -24.30 28.89 52.09
C HIS A 51 -25.44 29.68 51.38
N GLY A 52 -26.33 28.92 50.74
CA GLY A 52 -27.73 28.85 51.24
C GLY A 52 -28.86 29.30 50.31
N PHE A 53 -29.70 28.34 49.92
CA PHE A 53 -31.13 28.46 49.54
C PHE A 53 -31.55 29.35 48.34
N GLY A 54 -32.40 28.76 47.47
CA GLY A 54 -33.29 29.51 46.56
C GLY A 54 -34.56 30.01 47.28
N PRO A 55 -35.72 30.24 46.60
CA PRO A 55 -36.06 29.77 45.24
C PRO A 55 -36.85 30.78 44.35
N HIS A 56 -37.21 30.31 43.15
CA HIS A 56 -38.40 30.63 42.31
C HIS A 56 -39.08 32.03 42.31
N CYS A 57 -39.20 32.64 41.13
CA CYS A 57 -40.45 32.79 40.32
C CYS A 57 -40.19 33.74 39.12
N LYS A 58 -40.41 33.37 37.84
CA LYS A 58 -41.67 33.19 37.07
C LYS A 58 -42.47 34.48 36.82
N GLY A 59 -42.78 34.75 35.53
CA GLY A 59 -43.79 35.73 35.06
C GLY A 59 -43.23 36.73 34.05
N LEU A 60 -43.20 36.49 32.73
CA LEU A 60 -44.32 36.56 31.76
C LEU A 60 -45.17 37.84 31.84
N ALA A 61 -45.10 38.70 30.82
CA ALA A 61 -46.21 38.90 29.86
C ALA A 61 -45.92 39.96 28.77
N GLN A 62 -46.13 39.56 27.51
CA GLN A 62 -46.88 40.26 26.42
C GLN A 62 -46.63 41.74 26.09
N GLY A 63 -46.70 42.12 24.80
CA GLY A 63 -46.91 43.55 24.49
C GLY A 63 -46.95 44.14 23.08
N LYS A 64 -46.82 43.38 21.98
CA LYS A 64 -47.20 43.75 20.58
C LYS A 64 -47.18 45.24 20.11
N ASN A 65 -46.42 45.46 19.02
CA ASN A 65 -46.76 46.35 17.88
C ASN A 65 -46.67 47.89 18.16
N CYS A 66 -46.57 48.80 17.17
CA CYS A 66 -46.89 48.70 15.73
C CYS A 66 -46.22 49.81 14.88
N TYR A 67 -46.23 49.63 13.55
CA TYR A 67 -45.95 50.61 12.46
C TYR A 67 -44.53 51.24 12.35
N SER A 68 -44.07 51.73 11.19
CA SER A 68 -43.88 51.17 9.82
C SER A 68 -43.51 52.32 8.86
N ARG A 69 -42.87 52.01 7.71
CA ARG A 69 -42.83 52.84 6.45
C ARG A 69 -42.04 54.17 6.56
N GLN A 70 -41.41 54.70 5.49
CA GLN A 70 -41.16 54.26 4.11
C GLN A 70 -40.11 55.20 3.44
N LEU A 71 -39.48 54.77 2.33
CA LEU A 71 -39.00 55.59 1.19
C LEU A 71 -37.85 56.61 1.45
N GLU A 72 -37.03 57.06 0.49
CA GLU A 72 -36.47 56.51 -0.76
C GLU A 72 -35.35 57.47 -1.30
N TYR A 73 -34.55 57.04 -2.29
CA TYR A 73 -33.77 57.86 -3.25
C TYR A 73 -32.59 58.81 -2.85
N SER A 74 -31.43 58.49 -3.46
CA SER A 74 -30.64 59.35 -4.40
C SER A 74 -29.29 60.02 -4.02
N SER A 75 -28.32 59.78 -4.92
CA SER A 75 -27.25 60.66 -5.46
C SER A 75 -26.27 61.44 -4.56
N SER A 76 -25.02 60.94 -4.55
CA SER A 76 -23.75 61.64 -4.88
C SER A 76 -23.63 63.19 -4.79
N CYS A 77 -22.65 63.69 -4.02
CA CYS A 77 -21.59 64.61 -4.51
C CYS A 77 -20.53 65.02 -3.43
N TRP A 78 -19.24 65.02 -3.86
CA TRP A 78 -18.17 66.04 -3.66
C TRP A 78 -17.85 66.66 -2.27
N ALA A 79 -16.62 67.06 -1.92
CA ALA A 79 -15.28 66.99 -2.54
C ALA A 79 -14.15 67.45 -1.58
N ARG A 80 -12.89 67.41 -2.08
CA ARG A 80 -11.63 68.07 -1.63
C ARG A 80 -10.69 67.26 -0.72
N GLN A 81 -9.36 67.49 -0.72
CA GLN A 81 -8.36 67.69 -1.81
C GLN A 81 -6.95 67.78 -1.18
N CYS A 82 -5.94 67.09 -1.72
CA CYS A 82 -4.54 67.58 -1.70
C CYS A 82 -3.62 66.88 -2.74
N LYS A 83 -3.19 67.68 -3.72
CA LYS A 83 -2.04 67.53 -4.64
C LYS A 83 -0.83 66.80 -4.00
N ILE A 84 -0.10 65.88 -4.67
CA ILE A 84 0.87 66.10 -5.78
C ILE A 84 1.37 64.72 -6.30
N SER A 85 1.95 64.50 -7.51
CA SER A 85 1.69 65.03 -8.87
C SER A 85 2.51 64.26 -9.96
N HIS A 86 1.87 63.90 -11.09
CA HIS A 86 2.45 63.54 -12.41
C HIS A 86 3.19 62.17 -12.56
N SER A 87 3.07 61.41 -13.68
CA SER A 87 2.30 61.62 -14.94
C SER A 87 2.14 60.33 -15.78
N ARG A 88 0.95 60.15 -16.40
CA ARG A 88 0.61 59.69 -17.80
C ARG A 88 1.42 58.55 -18.48
N CYS A 89 0.88 57.69 -19.37
CA CYS A 89 -0.46 57.43 -19.94
C CYS A 89 -0.41 56.06 -20.67
N ARG A 90 -1.42 55.18 -20.53
CA ARG A 90 -2.54 54.91 -21.49
C ARG A 90 -2.23 53.80 -22.53
N ALA A 91 -3.16 52.85 -22.66
CA ALA A 91 -3.12 51.73 -23.61
C ALA A 91 -3.57 52.11 -25.04
N VAL A 92 -3.13 51.33 -26.03
CA VAL A 92 -3.64 51.22 -27.41
C VAL A 92 -3.59 49.74 -27.81
N GLU A 93 -4.36 49.39 -28.85
CA GLU A 93 -4.75 48.04 -29.30
C GLU A 93 -3.70 47.30 -30.17
N ASP A 94 -4.16 46.17 -30.74
CA ASP A 94 -3.64 45.40 -31.89
C ASP A 94 -2.68 44.20 -31.71
N GLY A 95 -3.07 43.10 -32.37
CA GLY A 95 -2.25 42.57 -33.47
C GLY A 95 -1.30 41.39 -33.21
N THR A 96 -1.82 40.16 -33.29
CA THR A 96 -1.27 38.98 -34.02
C THR A 96 0.23 38.80 -34.31
N LEU A 97 0.68 37.52 -34.23
CA LEU A 97 1.94 36.93 -34.75
C LEU A 97 3.22 37.36 -33.96
N GLY A 98 4.26 36.53 -33.85
CA GLY A 98 4.48 35.16 -34.32
C GLY A 98 5.72 34.54 -33.66
N GLU A 99 6.03 33.30 -33.99
CA GLU A 99 7.20 32.56 -33.46
C GLU A 99 8.54 33.19 -33.89
N ILE A 100 9.62 32.92 -33.13
CA ILE A 100 10.94 32.57 -33.68
C ILE A 100 11.75 31.80 -32.63
N THR A 101 12.44 30.77 -33.09
CA THR A 101 13.23 29.81 -32.30
C THR A 101 14.74 30.05 -32.45
N CYS A 102 15.52 29.42 -31.56
CA CYS A 102 16.97 29.18 -31.68
C CYS A 102 17.94 30.37 -31.53
N PHE A 103 18.90 30.21 -30.61
CA PHE A 103 20.29 29.91 -31.01
C PHE A 103 20.99 29.11 -29.90
N ILE A 104 21.78 28.12 -30.30
CA ILE A 104 22.79 27.41 -29.49
C ILE A 104 24.14 27.85 -30.08
N GLU A 105 25.16 28.12 -29.26
CA GLU A 105 26.55 27.82 -29.64
C GLU A 105 27.55 27.88 -28.45
N HIS A 106 28.49 26.93 -28.48
CA HIS A 106 29.81 26.81 -27.84
C HIS A 106 30.07 27.26 -26.38
N LEU A 107 30.51 26.29 -25.55
CA LEU A 107 31.96 26.12 -25.34
C LEU A 107 32.34 24.69 -24.89
N ASP A 108 33.29 24.11 -25.63
CA ASP A 108 33.99 22.84 -25.48
C ASP A 108 35.23 22.99 -24.53
N VAL A 109 35.99 22.01 -23.99
CA VAL A 109 35.96 20.51 -23.87
C VAL A 109 37.11 20.06 -22.91
N HIS A 110 37.21 18.75 -22.62
CA HIS A 110 38.26 17.98 -21.90
C HIS A 110 38.12 17.88 -20.37
N ASP A 111 37.70 16.75 -19.80
CA ASP A 111 38.40 15.43 -19.65
C ASP A 111 39.33 15.40 -18.40
N SER A 112 39.35 14.38 -17.54
CA SER A 112 38.86 12.99 -17.68
C SER A 112 38.56 12.27 -16.34
N GLN A 113 37.72 11.23 -16.44
CA GLN A 113 37.56 10.07 -15.52
C GLN A 113 36.65 10.16 -14.27
N ILE A 114 36.11 8.97 -13.94
CA ILE A 114 34.94 8.61 -13.12
C ILE A 114 35.32 7.27 -12.43
N PRO A 115 35.03 7.07 -11.12
CA PRO A 115 33.88 6.22 -10.77
C PRO A 115 32.95 6.78 -9.67
N ILE A 116 31.69 6.96 -10.05
CA ILE A 116 30.51 6.36 -9.40
C ILE A 116 30.52 6.35 -7.85
N VAL A 117 30.00 7.40 -7.22
CA VAL A 117 28.92 7.40 -6.20
C VAL A 117 28.45 8.85 -6.06
N MET A 118 27.23 9.16 -6.54
CA MET A 118 26.40 10.36 -6.25
C MET A 118 25.37 10.54 -7.39
N ARG A 119 24.25 9.81 -7.35
CA ARG A 119 23.15 10.00 -8.30
C ARG A 119 21.76 9.92 -7.67
N LYS A 120 21.53 10.80 -6.69
CA LYS A 120 20.20 11.25 -6.20
C LYS A 120 20.39 12.30 -5.11
N LEU A 121 20.42 13.59 -5.47
CA LEU A 121 19.92 14.73 -4.69
C LEU A 121 20.14 16.04 -5.49
N PHE A 122 19.13 16.92 -5.46
CA PHE A 122 19.10 18.30 -5.97
C PHE A 122 19.43 18.62 -7.45
N THR A 123 18.37 18.76 -8.25
CA THR A 123 17.91 20.09 -8.71
C THR A 123 16.42 19.99 -9.11
N GLN A 124 15.50 20.95 -8.92
CA GLN A 124 15.13 21.91 -7.85
C GLN A 124 13.75 22.48 -8.30
N CYS A 125 12.98 23.10 -7.41
CA CYS A 125 11.74 23.79 -7.80
C CYS A 125 11.98 25.01 -8.69
N LEU A 126 11.12 25.15 -9.70
CA LEU A 126 10.45 26.35 -10.22
C LEU A 126 9.47 25.80 -11.29
N SER A 127 8.21 26.17 -11.46
CA SER A 127 7.21 26.94 -10.71
C SER A 127 5.96 26.86 -11.59
N THR A 128 4.82 26.43 -11.04
CA THR A 128 3.45 26.94 -11.29
C THR A 128 3.11 27.58 -12.66
N THR A 129 2.01 27.24 -13.32
CA THR A 129 0.62 27.44 -12.81
C THR A 129 -0.41 26.62 -13.61
N VAL A 130 -1.67 26.61 -13.13
CA VAL A 130 -2.93 26.14 -13.78
C VAL A 130 -3.50 24.79 -13.25
N SER A 131 -4.16 24.92 -12.10
CA SER A 131 -5.39 24.21 -11.66
C SER A 131 -5.51 22.69 -11.82
N ARG A 132 -5.34 21.98 -10.68
CA ARG A 132 -6.18 20.83 -10.32
C ARG A 132 -6.73 21.01 -8.90
N PHE A 133 -8.05 21.11 -8.78
CA PHE A 133 -8.73 20.79 -7.51
C PHE A 133 -8.68 19.27 -7.35
N GLN A 134 -7.97 18.80 -6.34
CA GLN A 134 -8.04 17.42 -5.88
C GLN A 134 -8.52 17.46 -4.44
N LEU A 135 -9.65 16.82 -4.16
CA LEU A 135 -10.25 16.75 -2.83
C LEU A 135 -9.32 15.98 -1.90
N ASN A 136 -9.09 16.52 -0.71
CA ASN A 136 -8.60 15.74 0.41
C ASN A 136 -9.74 14.79 0.84
N PHE A 137 -9.55 13.50 0.66
CA PHE A 137 -10.13 12.49 1.55
C PHE A 137 -8.97 11.73 2.20
N THR A 138 -9.14 11.37 3.46
CA THR A 138 -8.06 11.15 4.41
C THR A 138 -7.36 9.80 4.27
N LYS A 139 -6.12 9.77 4.73
CA LYS A 139 -5.27 8.57 4.82
C LYS A 139 -5.65 7.67 6.01
N GLU A 140 -6.68 8.05 6.77
CA GLU A 140 -7.18 7.38 7.98
C GLU A 140 -8.30 6.37 7.69
N PHE A 141 -8.85 6.33 6.47
CA PHE A 141 -9.96 5.42 6.10
C PHE A 141 -9.50 4.03 5.58
N ILE A 142 -8.20 3.75 5.60
CA ILE A 142 -7.61 2.51 5.03
C ILE A 142 -7.25 1.49 6.13
N GLU A 143 -7.18 1.89 7.40
CA GLU A 143 -6.93 0.98 8.52
C GLU A 143 -8.21 0.29 9.04
N GLU A 144 -9.41 0.81 8.73
CA GLU A 144 -10.69 0.22 9.18
C GLU A 144 -11.23 -0.93 8.31
N LEU A 145 -10.51 -1.37 7.27
CA LEU A 145 -10.97 -2.43 6.34
C LEU A 145 -10.11 -3.69 6.29
N TYR A 146 -9.11 -3.83 7.18
CA TYR A 146 -8.36 -5.08 7.35
C TYR A 146 -9.15 -6.09 8.21
N TRP A 147 -10.04 -6.85 7.57
CA TRP A 147 -10.65 -8.04 8.16
C TRP A 147 -9.96 -9.31 7.63
N PRO A 148 -9.22 -10.09 8.46
CA PRO A 148 -8.64 -11.34 8.01
C PRO A 148 -9.69 -12.45 7.95
N ILE A 149 -10.02 -12.94 6.74
CA ILE A 149 -10.90 -14.09 6.57
C ILE A 149 -10.06 -15.37 6.49
N GLY A 150 -9.95 -16.07 7.63
CA GLY A 150 -9.27 -17.37 7.74
C GLY A 150 -10.22 -18.52 8.10
N GLY A 151 -10.62 -19.32 7.10
CA GLY A 151 -11.15 -20.68 7.28
C GLY A 151 -12.62 -20.94 6.88
N ASP A 152 -12.78 -22.06 6.16
CA ASP A 152 -13.98 -22.81 5.75
C ASP A 152 -15.05 -22.19 4.82
N ASP A 153 -15.44 -23.03 3.85
CA ASP A 153 -16.19 -22.65 2.64
C ASP A 153 -17.67 -22.30 2.89
N GLU A 154 -18.25 -22.74 4.02
CA GLU A 154 -19.61 -22.35 4.42
C GLU A 154 -19.65 -21.00 5.14
N THR A 155 -18.64 -20.68 5.97
CA THR A 155 -18.54 -19.36 6.62
C THR A 155 -18.30 -18.25 5.59
N ASN A 156 -17.52 -18.56 4.55
CA ASN A 156 -17.30 -17.68 3.40
C ASN A 156 -18.61 -17.31 2.67
N ARG A 157 -19.61 -18.20 2.59
CA ARG A 157 -20.91 -17.87 1.96
C ARG A 157 -21.70 -16.80 2.73
N ALA A 158 -21.64 -16.81 4.06
CA ALA A 158 -22.32 -15.81 4.89
C ALA A 158 -21.63 -14.43 4.80
N ALA A 159 -20.29 -14.40 4.92
CA ALA A 159 -19.51 -13.16 4.78
C ALA A 159 -19.66 -12.53 3.38
N ILE A 160 -19.61 -13.35 2.32
CA ILE A 160 -19.81 -12.87 0.94
C ILE A 160 -21.23 -12.34 0.71
N GLN A 161 -22.27 -12.90 1.36
CA GLN A 161 -23.63 -12.33 1.29
C GLN A 161 -23.76 -10.98 2.00
N ILE A 162 -23.03 -10.76 3.10
CA ILE A 162 -23.01 -9.47 3.83
C ILE A 162 -22.19 -8.41 3.06
N ILE A 163 -21.11 -8.81 2.38
CA ILE A 163 -20.36 -7.93 1.48
C ILE A 163 -21.20 -7.59 0.22
N TRP A 164 -21.93 -8.57 -0.34
CA TRP A 164 -22.87 -8.34 -1.44
C TRP A 164 -24.04 -7.41 -1.08
N SER A 165 -24.51 -7.39 0.17
CA SER A 165 -25.58 -6.48 0.58
C SER A 165 -25.08 -5.04 0.75
N LYS A 166 -23.84 -4.83 1.23
CA LYS A 166 -23.22 -3.51 1.36
C LYS A 166 -22.67 -2.94 0.04
N ALA A 167 -22.12 -3.76 -0.86
CA ALA A 167 -21.64 -3.29 -2.17
C ALA A 167 -22.74 -2.64 -3.04
N ARG A 168 -24.01 -3.03 -2.80
CA ARG A 168 -25.19 -2.47 -3.46
C ARG A 168 -25.52 -1.03 -3.10
N TYR A 169 -24.87 -0.45 -2.08
CA TYR A 169 -25.15 0.89 -1.54
C TYR A 169 -24.22 2.00 -2.06
N ILE A 170 -23.20 1.68 -2.86
CA ILE A 170 -22.17 2.66 -3.31
C ILE A 170 -22.01 2.69 -4.86
N GLY A 171 -22.68 1.79 -5.59
CA GLY A 171 -22.63 1.79 -7.07
C GLY A 171 -21.34 1.23 -7.67
N CYS A 172 -20.54 0.46 -6.90
CA CYS A 172 -19.36 -0.24 -7.40
C CYS A 172 -19.70 -1.68 -7.82
N THR A 173 -19.22 -2.10 -9.00
CA THR A 173 -19.35 -3.49 -9.49
C THR A 173 -18.01 -4.22 -9.40
N LEU A 174 -17.93 -5.27 -8.58
CA LEU A 174 -16.80 -6.21 -8.60
C LEU A 174 -16.96 -7.20 -9.76
N ILE A 175 -16.03 -7.17 -10.72
CA ILE A 175 -16.03 -8.10 -11.86
C ILE A 175 -15.30 -9.39 -11.47
N LYS A 176 -15.98 -10.53 -11.62
CA LYS A 176 -15.36 -11.85 -11.46
C LYS A 176 -14.55 -12.20 -12.71
N TYR A 177 -13.26 -11.88 -12.72
CA TYR A 177 -12.36 -12.28 -13.81
C TYR A 177 -12.19 -13.80 -13.81
N LYS A 178 -12.57 -14.46 -14.91
CA LYS A 178 -12.34 -15.89 -15.12
C LYS A 178 -11.17 -16.05 -16.08
N HIS A 179 -10.01 -16.46 -15.57
CA HIS A 179 -8.87 -16.81 -16.42
C HIS A 179 -9.24 -18.00 -17.34
N PRO A 180 -8.95 -17.95 -18.65
CA PRO A 180 -9.30 -19.02 -19.58
C PRO A 180 -8.22 -20.11 -19.65
N ASN A 181 -8.00 -20.83 -18.53
CA ASN A 181 -7.62 -22.25 -18.43
C ASN A 181 -7.11 -22.57 -17.01
N PRO A 182 -7.35 -23.79 -16.47
CA PRO A 182 -6.80 -24.22 -15.20
C PRO A 182 -5.37 -24.78 -15.36
N ILE A 183 -4.52 -24.52 -14.36
CA ILE A 183 -3.29 -25.27 -14.09
C ILE A 183 -3.55 -26.02 -12.77
N PRO A 184 -3.25 -27.33 -12.66
CA PRO A 184 -3.37 -28.06 -11.40
C PRO A 184 -2.25 -27.68 -10.42
N GLU A 185 -2.53 -27.78 -9.13
CA GLU A 185 -1.55 -27.74 -8.03
C GLU A 185 -0.80 -26.41 -7.80
N LEU A 186 -1.52 -25.43 -7.23
CA LEU A 186 -0.98 -24.45 -6.27
C LEU A 186 -2.12 -23.96 -5.37
N GLY A 187 -1.92 -24.02 -4.06
CA GLY A 187 -2.97 -23.87 -3.03
C GLY A 187 -2.91 -22.57 -2.22
N GLU A 188 -2.63 -21.44 -2.86
CA GLU A 188 -2.69 -20.10 -2.25
C GLU A 188 -3.28 -19.10 -3.26
N TYR A 189 -4.26 -18.30 -2.83
CA TYR A 189 -4.88 -17.25 -3.66
C TYR A 189 -4.46 -15.87 -3.13
N GLU A 190 -3.47 -15.23 -3.76
CA GLU A 190 -3.25 -13.79 -3.58
C GLU A 190 -4.43 -12.99 -4.15
N MET A 191 -4.99 -12.09 -3.34
CA MET A 191 -6.07 -11.19 -3.77
C MET A 191 -5.51 -9.79 -4.04
N ILE A 192 -5.13 -9.51 -5.30
CA ILE A 192 -4.67 -8.16 -5.70
C ILE A 192 -5.88 -7.22 -5.84
N LEU A 193 -6.05 -6.33 -4.86
CA LEU A 193 -7.02 -5.23 -4.89
C LEU A 193 -6.50 -4.06 -5.75
N LEU A 194 -6.96 -3.99 -7.00
CA LEU A 194 -6.77 -2.83 -7.88
C LEU A 194 -8.01 -1.92 -7.85
N GLN A 195 -7.87 -0.76 -7.21
CA GLN A 195 -8.93 0.26 -7.16
C GLN A 195 -8.99 1.02 -8.50
N VAL A 196 -9.94 0.65 -9.37
CA VAL A 196 -10.22 1.35 -10.64
C VAL A 196 -11.66 1.87 -10.64
N CYS A 197 -11.82 3.16 -10.36
CA CYS A 197 -13.11 3.84 -10.47
C CYS A 197 -13.34 4.36 -11.89
N HIS A 198 -13.95 3.56 -12.78
CA HIS A 198 -14.46 4.03 -14.07
C HIS A 198 -15.86 3.47 -14.41
N PHE A 199 -16.66 4.32 -15.03
CA PHE A 199 -18.05 4.09 -15.46
C PHE A 199 -18.16 3.05 -16.61
N PHE A 200 -19.37 2.51 -16.81
CA PHE A 200 -20.07 2.04 -18.04
C PHE A 200 -21.14 0.94 -17.67
N PRO A 201 -22.21 0.69 -18.46
CA PRO A 201 -23.58 0.77 -17.93
C PRO A 201 -24.34 -0.57 -17.96
N ASP A 202 -25.58 -0.53 -17.47
CA ASP A 202 -26.51 -1.65 -17.34
C ASP A 202 -26.74 -2.49 -18.61
N ALA A 203 -26.92 -3.80 -18.40
CA ALA A 203 -27.58 -4.70 -19.33
C ALA A 203 -28.59 -5.57 -18.56
N ASN A 204 -29.88 -5.27 -18.69
CA ASN A 204 -30.90 -5.83 -17.81
C ASN A 204 -32.11 -6.39 -18.57
N LYS A 205 -32.66 -7.49 -18.03
CA LYS A 205 -33.92 -8.19 -18.36
C LYS A 205 -33.99 -9.04 -19.64
N GLN A 206 -34.33 -10.32 -19.42
CA GLN A 206 -35.71 -10.73 -19.71
C GLN A 206 -36.35 -11.39 -18.49
N ARG A 207 -37.65 -11.14 -18.27
CA ARG A 207 -38.49 -11.83 -17.29
C ARG A 207 -39.60 -12.57 -18.06
N GLY A 208 -39.80 -13.84 -17.73
CA GLY A 208 -41.02 -14.59 -18.02
C GLY A 208 -41.27 -15.58 -16.88
N LYS A 209 -42.42 -15.49 -16.22
CA LYS A 209 -42.91 -16.53 -15.30
C LYS A 209 -43.86 -17.46 -16.06
N PRO A 210 -44.01 -18.72 -15.62
CA PRO A 210 -45.25 -19.01 -14.91
C PRO A 210 -45.05 -19.74 -13.57
N VAL A 211 -46.18 -19.98 -12.91
CA VAL A 211 -46.34 -20.47 -11.53
C VAL A 211 -46.29 -22.00 -11.47
N PHE A 212 -45.59 -22.57 -10.47
CA PHE A 212 -45.93 -23.89 -9.91
C PHE A 212 -45.69 -23.92 -8.39
N ARG A 213 -46.58 -24.62 -7.66
CA ARG A 213 -46.53 -24.87 -6.20
C ARG A 213 -45.94 -26.26 -5.93
N ILE A 214 -45.01 -26.36 -4.98
CA ILE A 214 -44.70 -27.55 -4.16
C ILE A 214 -44.22 -26.97 -2.80
N GLY A 215 -44.53 -27.45 -1.60
CA GLY A 215 -45.06 -28.74 -1.13
C GLY A 215 -44.05 -29.33 -0.13
N LYS A 216 -44.43 -29.51 1.15
CA LYS A 216 -43.53 -30.01 2.22
C LYS A 216 -43.52 -31.57 2.31
N PRO A 217 -42.65 -32.22 3.12
CA PRO A 217 -41.99 -33.49 2.73
C PRO A 217 -42.36 -34.75 3.54
N ALA A 218 -41.92 -35.91 3.03
CA ALA A 218 -41.57 -37.21 3.67
C ALA A 218 -41.09 -38.16 2.54
N GLY A 219 -40.35 -39.27 2.70
CA GLY A 219 -39.70 -39.94 3.86
C GLY A 219 -39.15 -41.32 3.43
N ASP A 220 -38.13 -41.83 4.15
CA ASP A 220 -37.66 -43.23 4.31
C ASP A 220 -37.04 -44.08 3.15
N CYS A 221 -36.07 -44.91 3.56
CA CYS A 221 -35.22 -45.91 2.83
C CYS A 221 -35.86 -47.34 2.88
N PRO A 222 -35.25 -48.53 2.54
CA PRO A 222 -33.81 -48.85 2.36
C PRO A 222 -33.36 -50.04 1.42
N ASP A 223 -32.02 -50.29 1.43
CA ASP A 223 -31.21 -51.54 1.33
C ASP A 223 -31.13 -52.55 0.13
N GLY A 224 -29.86 -52.95 -0.16
CA GLY A 224 -29.39 -54.25 -0.70
C GLY A 224 -29.22 -54.39 -2.24
N GLU A 225 -28.20 -55.04 -2.86
CA GLU A 225 -26.91 -55.64 -2.43
C GLU A 225 -25.90 -55.63 -3.64
N GLN A 226 -24.60 -55.90 -3.40
CA GLN A 226 -23.51 -56.13 -4.39
C GLN A 226 -23.37 -57.66 -4.72
N PRO A 227 -22.32 -58.26 -5.37
CA PRO A 227 -21.02 -57.77 -5.91
C PRO A 227 -20.52 -58.39 -7.26
N ASN A 228 -19.19 -58.27 -7.51
CA ASN A 228 -18.31 -58.95 -8.50
C ASN A 228 -18.07 -58.24 -9.87
N GLU A 229 -16.84 -58.10 -10.41
CA GLU A 229 -15.47 -58.31 -9.87
C GLU A 229 -14.38 -57.67 -10.81
N GLN A 230 -13.12 -57.62 -10.32
CA GLN A 230 -11.82 -57.51 -11.05
C GLN A 230 -11.15 -56.14 -11.38
N PHE A 231 -9.93 -56.01 -10.83
CA PHE A 231 -8.78 -55.10 -11.06
C PHE A 231 -7.66 -55.91 -11.82
N PRO A 232 -6.43 -55.43 -12.17
CA PRO A 232 -5.65 -54.35 -11.53
C PRO A 232 -4.70 -53.46 -12.40
N GLU A 233 -3.95 -52.62 -11.67
CA GLU A 233 -2.56 -52.14 -11.89
C GLU A 233 -2.22 -50.75 -12.46
N LEU A 234 -1.14 -50.18 -11.89
CA LEU A 234 -0.65 -48.81 -12.03
C LEU A 234 0.65 -48.76 -12.85
N CYS A 235 0.93 -47.63 -13.52
CA CYS A 235 2.06 -46.73 -13.20
C CYS A 235 2.20 -45.62 -14.26
N GLY A 236 2.56 -44.41 -13.83
CA GLY A 236 2.79 -43.28 -14.73
C GLY A 236 4.27 -43.10 -15.11
N VAL A 237 4.60 -42.01 -15.80
CA VAL A 237 5.90 -41.31 -15.78
C VAL A 237 5.71 -39.86 -16.22
N ILE A 238 6.31 -38.92 -15.50
CA ILE A 238 6.41 -37.50 -15.84
C ILE A 238 7.68 -37.27 -16.68
N ARG A 239 7.63 -36.40 -17.68
CA ARG A 239 8.81 -35.58 -18.08
C ARG A 239 8.40 -34.16 -18.50
N SER A 240 8.96 -33.18 -17.81
CA SER A 240 9.24 -31.86 -18.37
C SER A 240 10.41 -31.93 -19.36
N ILE A 241 10.49 -30.96 -20.28
CA ILE A 241 11.74 -30.36 -20.79
C ILE A 241 11.46 -28.87 -21.02
N ASP A 242 12.49 -28.06 -20.80
CA ASP A 242 12.50 -26.60 -20.64
C ASP A 242 12.39 -25.76 -21.92
N ASP A 243 12.65 -24.46 -21.70
CA ASP A 243 12.69 -23.31 -22.59
C ASP A 243 13.50 -23.41 -23.91
N ASP A 244 13.35 -22.32 -24.67
CA ASP A 244 14.28 -21.74 -25.64
C ASP A 244 14.18 -22.07 -27.15
N LEU A 245 14.57 -21.03 -27.92
CA LEU A 245 14.93 -20.99 -29.34
C LEU A 245 13.84 -21.21 -30.42
N TRP A 246 13.38 -20.07 -30.94
CA TRP A 246 13.36 -19.72 -32.38
C TRP A 246 13.18 -20.87 -33.41
N ILE A 247 11.99 -20.96 -34.02
CA ILE A 247 11.77 -20.85 -35.48
C ILE A 247 10.26 -20.90 -35.77
N ALA A 248 9.79 -20.08 -36.71
CA ALA A 248 8.37 -20.00 -37.06
C ALA A 248 7.90 -21.19 -37.92
N ARG A 249 6.81 -21.86 -37.51
CA ARG A 249 5.88 -22.55 -38.43
C ARG A 249 4.45 -22.56 -37.88
N ASN A 250 3.49 -22.48 -38.80
CA ASN A 250 2.09 -22.15 -38.54
C ASN A 250 1.32 -23.25 -37.81
N HIS A 251 0.44 -22.91 -36.86
CA HIS A 251 -0.79 -23.67 -36.62
C HIS A 251 -1.94 -22.79 -36.12
N VAL A 252 -3.05 -22.84 -36.86
CA VAL A 252 -4.38 -22.32 -36.46
C VAL A 252 -5.03 -23.38 -35.56
N ARG A 253 -5.74 -22.96 -34.49
CA ARG A 253 -6.55 -23.88 -33.66
C ARG A 253 -8.05 -23.65 -33.90
N GLU A 254 -8.72 -24.64 -34.49
CA GLU A 254 -10.18 -24.78 -34.37
C GLU A 254 -10.53 -25.45 -33.03
N PHE A 255 -11.64 -25.04 -32.39
CA PHE A 255 -12.27 -25.77 -31.30
C PHE A 255 -13.66 -26.24 -31.74
N SER A 256 -13.94 -27.53 -31.57
CA SER A 256 -15.17 -28.17 -32.04
C SER A 256 -15.92 -28.86 -30.90
N CYS A 257 -17.14 -28.39 -30.61
CA CYS A 257 -18.20 -29.16 -29.96
C CYS A 257 -19.44 -29.04 -30.84
N GLY A 258 -20.02 -30.17 -31.26
CA GLY A 258 -21.24 -30.18 -32.10
C GLY A 258 -22.52 -30.35 -31.27
N PRO A 259 -23.70 -30.39 -31.91
CA PRO A 259 -24.00 -29.95 -33.27
C PRO A 259 -25.14 -28.90 -33.26
N LEU A 260 -24.81 -27.61 -33.33
CA LEU A 260 -25.71 -26.53 -33.81
C LEU A 260 -24.84 -25.35 -34.26
N TYR A 261 -25.14 -24.80 -35.44
CA TYR A 261 -24.20 -23.97 -36.22
C TYR A 261 -24.00 -22.54 -35.69
N TYR A 262 -22.90 -22.28 -34.98
CA TYR A 262 -22.34 -20.92 -34.82
C TYR A 262 -20.80 -20.93 -34.71
N ARG A 263 -20.08 -20.77 -35.83
CA ARG A 263 -18.62 -20.58 -35.82
C ARG A 263 -18.25 -19.12 -35.49
N THR A 264 -17.33 -18.92 -34.55
CA THR A 264 -16.77 -17.62 -34.13
C THR A 264 -15.26 -17.64 -34.31
N PHE A 265 -14.67 -16.58 -34.88
CA PHE A 265 -13.23 -16.50 -35.15
C PHE A 265 -12.56 -15.29 -34.50
N PHE A 266 -11.28 -15.46 -34.16
CA PHE A 266 -10.39 -14.45 -33.58
C PHE A 266 -9.11 -14.35 -34.41
N LEU A 267 -8.72 -13.12 -34.76
CA LEU A 267 -7.49 -12.83 -35.50
C LEU A 267 -6.73 -11.67 -34.83
N ASP A 268 -5.55 -11.98 -34.31
CA ASP A 268 -4.57 -11.04 -33.77
C ASP A 268 -3.24 -11.27 -34.49
N THR A 269 -2.71 -10.27 -35.20
CA THR A 269 -1.62 -10.49 -36.17
C THR A 269 -0.38 -9.63 -35.90
N LYS A 270 0.68 -10.26 -35.38
CA LYS A 270 2.05 -9.71 -35.41
C LYS A 270 2.80 -9.96 -36.74
N LYS A 271 2.13 -10.54 -37.75
CA LYS A 271 2.68 -10.79 -39.09
C LYS A 271 1.61 -10.55 -40.17
N ASP A 272 1.98 -9.81 -41.21
CA ASP A 272 1.11 -9.48 -42.33
C ASP A 272 0.84 -10.68 -43.26
N ALA A 273 -0.35 -11.28 -43.13
CA ALA A 273 -1.14 -11.89 -44.23
C ALA A 273 -2.39 -12.60 -43.66
N LEU A 274 -3.58 -12.29 -44.19
CA LEU A 274 -4.82 -13.02 -43.85
C LEU A 274 -5.07 -14.15 -44.86
N TYR A 275 -4.69 -15.40 -44.53
CA TYR A 275 -5.00 -16.57 -45.35
C TYR A 275 -6.37 -17.16 -45.00
N VAL A 276 -7.44 -16.56 -45.53
CA VAL A 276 -8.81 -17.11 -45.46
C VAL A 276 -9.03 -18.10 -46.60
N GLY A 277 -8.50 -19.31 -46.42
CA GLY A 277 -8.76 -20.45 -47.30
C GLY A 277 -9.90 -21.34 -46.75
N ALA A 278 -10.98 -21.46 -47.53
CA ALA A 278 -12.08 -22.42 -47.34
C ALA A 278 -12.93 -22.31 -46.04
N MET A 279 -13.55 -21.15 -45.78
CA MET A 279 -14.55 -21.01 -44.70
C MET A 279 -15.74 -20.09 -45.06
N ASP A 280 -16.73 -20.62 -45.78
CA ASP A 280 -17.88 -19.86 -46.29
C ASP A 280 -19.00 -19.57 -45.24
N ARG A 281 -18.86 -20.03 -43.99
CA ARG A 281 -19.90 -19.91 -42.93
C ARG A 281 -19.35 -19.37 -41.62
N VAL A 282 -19.06 -18.07 -41.59
CA VAL A 282 -18.63 -17.33 -40.40
C VAL A 282 -19.74 -16.37 -39.96
N TYR A 283 -20.28 -16.56 -38.76
CA TYR A 283 -21.36 -15.70 -38.24
C TYR A 283 -20.86 -14.59 -37.30
N ARG A 284 -19.67 -14.76 -36.69
CA ARG A 284 -19.04 -13.77 -35.80
C ARG A 284 -17.53 -13.67 -36.04
N LEU A 285 -17.03 -12.44 -36.14
CA LEU A 285 -15.61 -12.14 -36.38
C LEU A 285 -15.10 -11.08 -35.40
N ASN A 286 -14.03 -11.39 -34.65
CA ASN A 286 -13.27 -10.44 -33.84
C ASN A 286 -11.89 -10.19 -34.47
N LEU A 287 -11.59 -8.92 -34.74
CA LEU A 287 -10.31 -8.46 -35.28
C LEU A 287 -9.62 -7.54 -34.26
N SER A 288 -8.34 -7.76 -33.98
CA SER A 288 -7.53 -6.90 -33.12
C SER A 288 -6.17 -6.55 -33.72
N ASN A 289 -5.73 -5.29 -33.50
CA ASN A 289 -4.41 -4.78 -33.87
C ASN A 289 -4.04 -4.85 -35.37
N ILE A 290 -5.04 -4.87 -36.28
CA ILE A 290 -4.81 -5.04 -37.73
C ILE A 290 -4.65 -3.68 -38.44
N ASN A 291 -3.77 -3.61 -39.44
CA ASN A 291 -3.63 -2.48 -40.36
C ASN A 291 -4.75 -2.47 -41.42
N GLN A 292 -5.23 -1.28 -41.78
CA GLN A 292 -6.44 -1.07 -42.62
C GLN A 292 -6.47 -1.92 -43.91
N SER A 293 -5.36 -2.01 -44.66
CA SER A 293 -5.28 -2.73 -45.95
C SER A 293 -5.60 -4.23 -45.86
N ASN A 294 -5.36 -4.87 -44.71
CA ASN A 294 -5.59 -6.31 -44.52
C ASN A 294 -7.03 -6.61 -44.06
N CYS A 295 -7.78 -5.59 -43.63
CA CYS A 295 -9.15 -5.73 -43.11
C CYS A 295 -10.18 -5.79 -44.25
N GLU A 296 -10.07 -4.89 -45.22
CA GLU A 296 -11.05 -4.73 -46.30
C GLU A 296 -11.12 -5.97 -47.22
N GLN A 297 -9.98 -6.54 -47.62
CA GLN A 297 -9.93 -7.74 -48.47
C GLN A 297 -10.49 -9.00 -47.79
N ALA A 298 -10.45 -9.07 -46.46
CA ALA A 298 -10.93 -10.21 -45.69
C ALA A 298 -12.47 -10.24 -45.59
N LEU A 299 -13.07 -9.05 -45.46
CA LEU A 299 -14.51 -8.88 -45.26
C LEU A 299 -15.32 -9.20 -46.53
N GLN A 300 -14.75 -8.98 -47.72
CA GLN A 300 -15.45 -9.21 -49.00
C GLN A 300 -15.92 -10.64 -49.25
N ARG A 301 -15.40 -11.65 -48.51
CA ARG A 301 -15.75 -13.08 -48.68
C ARG A 301 -16.76 -13.61 -47.66
N LEU A 302 -17.18 -12.82 -46.67
CA LEU A 302 -17.90 -13.30 -45.47
C LEU A 302 -19.40 -12.96 -45.49
N HIS A 303 -20.11 -13.37 -46.54
CA HIS A 303 -21.51 -12.96 -46.78
C HIS A 303 -22.52 -13.37 -45.68
N ASP A 304 -22.22 -14.42 -44.90
CA ASP A 304 -23.05 -14.92 -43.79
C ASP A 304 -22.84 -14.17 -42.45
N LEU A 305 -21.93 -13.19 -42.39
CA LEU A 305 -21.51 -12.55 -41.15
C LEU A 305 -22.64 -11.74 -40.48
N GLN A 306 -22.93 -12.04 -39.21
CA GLN A 306 -23.97 -11.36 -38.43
C GLN A 306 -23.42 -10.42 -37.35
N GLU A 307 -22.22 -10.66 -36.83
CA GLU A 307 -21.54 -9.74 -35.90
C GLU A 307 -20.07 -9.51 -36.30
N LEU A 308 -19.70 -8.24 -36.43
CA LEU A 308 -18.33 -7.79 -36.66
C LEU A 308 -17.86 -6.94 -35.48
N ASN A 309 -16.69 -7.29 -34.93
CA ASN A 309 -16.04 -6.55 -33.86
C ASN A 309 -14.59 -6.25 -34.25
N VAL A 310 -14.20 -4.98 -34.20
CA VAL A 310 -12.89 -4.49 -34.59
C VAL A 310 -12.38 -3.57 -33.48
N GLU A 311 -11.41 -4.03 -32.70
CA GLU A 311 -10.83 -3.25 -31.59
C GLU A 311 -9.32 -3.01 -31.77
N GLY A 312 -8.83 -1.82 -31.42
CA GLY A 312 -7.41 -1.47 -31.51
C GLY A 312 -6.83 -1.49 -32.94
N CYS A 313 -7.68 -1.54 -33.96
CA CYS A 313 -7.24 -1.54 -35.35
C CYS A 313 -7.03 -0.10 -35.86
N LYS A 314 -6.04 0.03 -36.74
CA LYS A 314 -5.52 1.31 -37.21
C LYS A 314 -6.31 1.86 -38.40
N ILE A 315 -7.59 2.19 -38.17
CA ILE A 315 -8.52 2.72 -39.18
C ILE A 315 -8.58 4.25 -39.07
N LEU A 316 -8.34 4.95 -40.17
CA LEU A 316 -8.43 6.41 -40.25
C LEU A 316 -9.68 6.90 -41.00
N GLN A 317 -10.13 6.14 -42.00
CA GLN A 317 -11.29 6.49 -42.83
C GLN A 317 -12.12 5.23 -43.11
N LEU A 318 -13.44 5.34 -42.98
CA LEU A 318 -14.39 4.39 -43.56
C LEU A 318 -14.81 4.91 -44.93
N GLU A 319 -14.45 4.19 -45.99
CA GLU A 319 -14.82 4.57 -47.36
C GLU A 319 -16.29 4.29 -47.68
N ALA A 320 -16.77 4.81 -48.80
CA ALA A 320 -18.09 4.45 -49.34
C ALA A 320 -18.17 2.94 -49.60
N SER A 321 -19.35 2.34 -49.37
CA SER A 321 -19.59 0.89 -49.61
C SER A 321 -18.69 -0.09 -48.83
N SER A 322 -17.98 0.36 -47.78
CA SER A 322 -17.07 -0.48 -46.96
C SER A 322 -17.68 -1.80 -46.45
N PHE A 323 -19.00 -1.87 -46.31
CA PHE A 323 -19.73 -3.06 -45.81
C PHE A 323 -20.79 -3.59 -46.80
N GLU A 324 -20.78 -3.17 -48.07
CA GLU A 324 -21.85 -3.47 -49.03
C GLU A 324 -22.05 -4.99 -49.26
N THR A 325 -20.98 -5.78 -49.17
CA THR A 325 -21.02 -7.25 -49.33
C THR A 325 -21.51 -8.03 -48.10
N LEU A 326 -21.86 -7.34 -47.00
CA LEU A 326 -22.16 -7.91 -45.68
C LEU A 326 -23.61 -7.63 -45.23
N ALA A 327 -24.58 -7.81 -46.14
CA ALA A 327 -25.98 -7.45 -45.93
C ALA A 327 -26.66 -8.07 -44.68
N ASN A 328 -26.16 -9.22 -44.21
CA ASN A 328 -26.68 -9.97 -43.05
C ASN A 328 -26.17 -9.48 -41.68
N LEU A 329 -25.33 -8.43 -41.64
CA LEU A 329 -24.78 -7.89 -40.39
C LEU A 329 -25.87 -7.28 -39.51
N LYS A 330 -25.96 -7.77 -38.26
CA LYS A 330 -26.88 -7.32 -37.20
C LYS A 330 -26.20 -6.48 -36.13
N LYS A 331 -24.88 -6.67 -35.93
CA LYS A 331 -24.08 -5.92 -34.97
C LYS A 331 -22.71 -5.55 -35.54
N ILE A 332 -22.33 -4.29 -35.38
CA ILE A 332 -21.00 -3.77 -35.67
C ILE A 332 -20.46 -3.09 -34.41
N VAL A 333 -19.21 -3.40 -34.05
CA VAL A 333 -18.42 -2.70 -33.03
C VAL A 333 -17.11 -2.29 -33.69
N LEU A 334 -16.84 -0.99 -33.76
CA LEU A 334 -15.58 -0.42 -34.25
C LEU A 334 -15.01 0.47 -33.14
N LYS A 335 -13.83 0.13 -32.60
CA LYS A 335 -13.11 0.92 -31.61
C LYS A 335 -11.63 1.00 -31.98
N THR A 336 -11.20 2.15 -32.50
CA THR A 336 -9.82 2.34 -32.97
C THR A 336 -8.83 2.63 -31.83
N ARG A 337 -9.32 3.05 -30.65
CA ARG A 337 -8.49 3.45 -29.49
C ARG A 337 -7.50 4.59 -29.81
N ASN A 338 -7.90 5.49 -30.72
CA ASN A 338 -7.12 6.67 -31.11
C ASN A 338 -6.95 7.72 -29.97
N SER A 339 -7.49 7.45 -28.78
CA SER A 339 -7.50 8.32 -27.60
C SER A 339 -6.28 8.14 -26.68
N ASP A 340 -5.68 6.94 -26.64
CA ASP A 340 -4.67 6.53 -25.64
C ASP A 340 -3.27 7.15 -25.83
N TRP A 341 -3.07 7.96 -26.87
CA TRP A 341 -1.75 8.48 -27.26
C TRP A 341 -1.47 9.88 -26.71
N SER A 342 -1.32 9.98 -25.39
CA SER A 342 -0.85 11.20 -24.71
C SER A 342 0.43 10.96 -23.87
N PRO A 343 1.37 11.93 -23.78
CA PRO A 343 2.79 11.60 -23.64
C PRO A 343 3.35 11.74 -22.20
N LEU A 344 2.74 11.09 -21.20
CA LEU A 344 3.15 11.22 -19.79
C LEU A 344 3.66 9.91 -19.17
N LYS A 345 5.01 9.74 -19.17
CA LYS A 345 5.86 8.88 -18.31
C LYS A 345 5.35 7.43 -18.05
N LYS A 346 6.11 6.36 -18.31
CA LYS A 346 7.54 6.18 -17.99
C LYS A 346 8.03 4.86 -18.63
N ILE A 347 9.17 4.86 -19.32
CA ILE A 347 9.93 3.68 -19.83
C ILE A 347 9.07 2.61 -20.53
N VAL A 348 8.93 2.73 -21.86
CA VAL A 348 8.57 1.60 -22.74
C VAL A 348 9.56 1.57 -23.91
N LEU A 349 9.96 0.35 -24.30
CA LEU A 349 10.92 0.08 -25.38
C LEU A 349 10.45 0.67 -26.72
N LYS A 350 11.40 1.14 -27.54
CA LYS A 350 11.14 1.71 -28.87
C LYS A 350 10.43 0.70 -29.79
N THR A 351 9.11 0.75 -29.87
CA THR A 351 8.33 0.09 -30.93
C THR A 351 8.20 1.05 -32.12
N ARG A 352 8.31 0.52 -33.35
CA ARG A 352 8.31 1.33 -34.57
C ARG A 352 6.88 1.79 -34.91
N ASN A 353 6.51 3.00 -34.52
CA ASN A 353 5.42 3.78 -35.14
C ASN A 353 5.53 5.26 -34.75
N SER A 354 6.20 6.05 -35.57
CA SER A 354 6.50 7.48 -35.36
C SER A 354 5.45 8.45 -35.94
N ASP A 355 4.46 7.94 -36.67
CA ASP A 355 3.91 8.72 -37.79
C ASP A 355 2.57 9.42 -37.48
N TRP A 356 1.94 9.14 -36.35
CA TRP A 356 0.54 9.54 -36.08
C TRP A 356 0.45 10.48 -34.88
N SER A 357 0.25 11.76 -35.18
CA SER A 357 0.07 12.86 -34.22
C SER A 357 -1.36 12.88 -33.62
N PRO A 358 -1.55 13.49 -32.43
CA PRO A 358 -2.83 13.50 -31.67
C PRO A 358 -3.98 14.29 -32.33
N GLY A 359 -3.88 14.61 -33.62
CA GLY A 359 -4.85 15.36 -34.41
C GLY A 359 -5.78 14.52 -35.29
N LYS A 360 -5.48 13.23 -35.55
CA LYS A 360 -6.26 12.37 -36.46
C LYS A 360 -7.52 11.80 -35.80
N SER A 361 -8.66 11.93 -36.47
CA SER A 361 -9.97 11.38 -36.07
C SER A 361 -10.42 10.32 -37.08
N LEU A 362 -11.28 9.38 -36.68
CA LEU A 362 -11.94 8.49 -37.64
C LEU A 362 -12.89 9.31 -38.53
N GLU A 363 -12.59 9.38 -39.82
CA GLU A 363 -13.46 9.97 -40.83
C GLU A 363 -14.41 8.90 -41.39
N ILE A 364 -15.67 9.27 -41.61
CA ILE A 364 -16.72 8.34 -42.09
C ILE A 364 -17.32 8.95 -43.35
N ASN A 365 -17.43 8.18 -44.42
CA ASN A 365 -18.13 8.60 -45.63
C ASN A 365 -19.66 8.50 -45.43
N SER A 366 -20.44 9.41 -46.01
CA SER A 366 -21.92 9.36 -45.93
C SER A 366 -22.53 8.07 -46.50
N LEU A 367 -21.77 7.34 -47.33
CA LEU A 367 -22.18 6.07 -47.95
C LEU A 367 -21.50 4.82 -47.34
N SER A 368 -20.78 4.93 -46.21
CA SER A 368 -20.06 3.79 -45.62
C SER A 368 -20.97 2.62 -45.19
N PHE A 369 -22.18 2.93 -44.70
CA PHE A 369 -23.13 1.93 -44.18
C PHE A 369 -24.27 1.59 -45.17
N VAL A 370 -24.06 1.80 -46.47
CA VAL A 370 -24.99 1.34 -47.52
C VAL A 370 -25.03 -0.19 -47.55
N GLY A 371 -26.21 -0.76 -47.80
CA GLY A 371 -26.43 -2.21 -47.85
C GLY A 371 -26.81 -2.89 -46.53
N LEU A 372 -26.49 -2.28 -45.38
CA LEU A 372 -26.66 -2.86 -44.03
C LEU A 372 -28.10 -2.80 -43.47
N ARG A 373 -29.06 -3.43 -44.18
CA ARG A 373 -30.49 -3.36 -43.83
C ARG A 373 -30.87 -4.10 -42.54
N GLU A 374 -30.17 -5.18 -42.18
CA GLU A 374 -30.42 -5.96 -40.96
C GLU A 374 -29.76 -5.40 -39.69
N LEU A 375 -28.96 -4.33 -39.80
CA LEU A 375 -28.15 -3.84 -38.68
C LEU A 375 -29.02 -3.29 -37.55
N GLN A 376 -28.89 -3.88 -36.36
CA GLN A 376 -29.67 -3.51 -35.16
C GLN A 376 -28.83 -2.77 -34.13
N SER A 377 -27.53 -3.00 -34.09
CA SER A 377 -26.60 -2.39 -33.13
C SER A 377 -25.33 -1.90 -33.83
N LEU A 378 -25.04 -0.62 -33.67
CA LEU A 378 -23.82 0.03 -34.16
C LEU A 378 -23.11 0.70 -32.98
N ASN A 379 -21.89 0.26 -32.69
CA ASN A 379 -21.02 0.86 -31.69
C ASN A 379 -19.80 1.47 -32.38
N LEU A 380 -19.67 2.78 -32.26
CA LEU A 380 -18.59 3.63 -32.76
C LEU A 380 -17.87 4.33 -31.59
N SER A 381 -17.83 3.73 -30.40
CA SER A 381 -17.12 4.28 -29.26
C SER A 381 -15.61 4.38 -29.47
N ASP A 382 -14.97 5.33 -28.78
CA ASP A 382 -13.51 5.45 -28.70
C ASP A 382 -12.81 5.55 -30.08
N ASN A 383 -13.31 6.49 -30.90
CA ASN A 383 -12.85 6.71 -32.29
C ASN A 383 -12.42 8.16 -32.58
N ASN A 384 -12.40 9.05 -31.58
CA ASN A 384 -12.04 10.47 -31.74
C ASN A 384 -12.91 11.22 -32.77
N ILE A 385 -14.15 10.77 -33.03
CA ILE A 385 -15.07 11.34 -34.03
C ILE A 385 -15.48 12.76 -33.59
N ARG A 386 -15.33 13.76 -34.48
CA ARG A 386 -15.67 15.17 -34.20
C ARG A 386 -17.03 15.62 -34.74
N ALA A 387 -17.45 15.02 -35.85
CA ALA A 387 -18.73 15.25 -36.52
C ALA A 387 -19.09 14.01 -37.33
N LEU A 388 -20.37 13.84 -37.64
CA LEU A 388 -20.87 12.76 -38.51
C LEU A 388 -21.43 13.38 -39.81
N PRO A 389 -21.26 12.73 -40.98
CA PRO A 389 -21.88 13.19 -42.22
C PRO A 389 -23.40 13.15 -42.13
N GLU A 390 -24.06 14.09 -42.79
CA GLU A 390 -25.52 14.10 -42.86
C GLU A 390 -26.07 12.86 -43.57
N GLY A 391 -27.13 12.29 -43.01
CA GLY A 391 -27.82 11.13 -43.57
C GLY A 391 -27.08 9.80 -43.51
N VAL A 392 -25.90 9.73 -42.89
CA VAL A 392 -25.05 8.52 -42.81
C VAL A 392 -25.74 7.29 -42.21
N PHE A 393 -26.83 7.49 -41.46
CA PHE A 393 -27.65 6.41 -40.87
C PHE A 393 -29.00 6.18 -41.57
N CYS A 394 -29.37 6.93 -42.62
CA CYS A 394 -30.70 6.81 -43.26
C CYS A 394 -30.97 5.44 -43.90
N THR A 395 -29.93 4.69 -44.26
CA THR A 395 -30.04 3.33 -44.82
C THR A 395 -30.31 2.26 -43.77
N LEU A 396 -30.10 2.56 -42.49
CA LEU A 396 -30.09 1.60 -41.38
C LEU A 396 -31.48 1.44 -40.74
N GLN A 397 -32.44 0.97 -41.54
CA GLN A 397 -33.86 0.89 -41.15
C GLN A 397 -34.13 0.04 -39.89
N SER A 398 -33.28 -0.96 -39.61
CA SER A 398 -33.42 -1.87 -38.46
C SER A 398 -32.68 -1.40 -37.19
N LEU A 399 -32.01 -0.25 -37.21
CA LEU A 399 -31.10 0.18 -36.15
C LEU A 399 -31.85 0.54 -34.86
N LYS A 400 -31.55 -0.17 -33.78
CA LYS A 400 -32.14 0.01 -32.44
C LYS A 400 -31.18 0.65 -31.44
N THR A 401 -29.88 0.40 -31.58
CA THR A 401 -28.86 0.88 -30.63
C THR A 401 -27.72 1.54 -31.39
N LEU A 402 -27.45 2.81 -31.07
CA LEU A 402 -26.29 3.55 -31.55
C LEU A 402 -25.48 4.04 -30.34
N ASN A 403 -24.21 3.62 -30.28
CA ASN A 403 -23.28 4.10 -29.26
C ASN A 403 -22.17 4.92 -29.93
N LEU A 404 -21.99 6.15 -29.46
CA LEU A 404 -21.04 7.17 -29.92
C LEU A 404 -20.18 7.70 -28.75
N THR A 405 -20.08 6.93 -27.67
CA THR A 405 -19.35 7.25 -26.43
C THR A 405 -17.86 7.52 -26.67
N TYR A 406 -17.20 8.31 -25.82
CA TYR A 406 -15.74 8.53 -25.89
C TYR A 406 -15.27 9.06 -27.26
N ASN A 407 -16.03 9.98 -27.81
CA ASN A 407 -15.69 10.71 -29.03
C ASN A 407 -15.49 12.21 -28.70
N ARG A 408 -15.37 13.06 -29.71
CA ARG A 408 -15.19 14.52 -29.55
C ARG A 408 -16.29 15.30 -30.27
N LEU A 409 -17.52 14.78 -30.26
CA LEU A 409 -18.70 15.45 -30.82
C LEU A 409 -18.99 16.72 -30.01
N ARG A 410 -19.25 17.84 -30.69
CA ARG A 410 -19.46 19.17 -30.07
C ARG A 410 -20.88 19.71 -30.13
N SER A 411 -21.71 19.20 -31.03
CA SER A 411 -23.09 19.63 -31.26
C SER A 411 -23.98 18.42 -31.56
N VAL A 412 -25.26 18.50 -31.17
CA VAL A 412 -26.31 17.52 -31.44
C VAL A 412 -27.14 17.83 -32.70
N GLU A 413 -26.82 18.91 -33.40
CA GLU A 413 -27.44 19.26 -34.70
C GLU A 413 -27.00 18.27 -35.79
N ARG A 414 -25.69 17.96 -35.85
CA ARG A 414 -25.08 17.12 -36.89
C ARG A 414 -24.79 15.69 -36.41
N LEU A 415 -25.85 15.00 -35.97
CA LEU A 415 -25.81 13.59 -35.54
C LEU A 415 -25.99 12.58 -36.69
N GLY A 416 -25.96 13.03 -37.94
CA GLY A 416 -26.06 12.14 -39.11
C GLY A 416 -27.47 11.62 -39.45
N PHE A 417 -28.51 12.13 -38.79
CA PHE A 417 -29.92 11.85 -39.10
C PHE A 417 -30.56 12.80 -40.15
N GLY A 418 -29.74 13.71 -40.71
CA GLY A 418 -30.07 14.62 -41.81
C GLY A 418 -30.75 15.93 -41.39
N ASP A 419 -30.45 17.02 -42.09
CA ASP A 419 -31.06 18.34 -41.85
C ASP A 419 -32.54 18.42 -42.31
N GLY A 420 -33.24 19.48 -41.91
CA GLY A 420 -34.67 19.70 -42.07
C GLY A 420 -35.18 19.72 -43.52
N HIS A 421 -34.31 19.92 -44.51
CA HIS A 421 -34.71 20.19 -45.90
C HIS A 421 -34.72 18.99 -46.86
N MET A 422 -34.15 17.82 -46.49
CA MET A 422 -34.13 16.63 -47.37
C MET A 422 -34.91 15.45 -46.77
N SER A 423 -35.96 15.01 -47.47
CA SER A 423 -36.93 13.98 -47.02
C SER A 423 -36.43 12.53 -47.15
N ILE A 424 -35.12 12.30 -47.08
CA ILE A 424 -34.50 11.01 -47.42
C ILE A 424 -34.43 10.06 -46.21
N CYS A 425 -34.37 10.61 -44.99
CA CYS A 425 -34.40 9.85 -43.75
C CYS A 425 -35.84 9.59 -43.29
N SER A 426 -36.43 8.47 -43.73
CA SER A 426 -37.66 7.93 -43.12
C SER A 426 -37.39 7.51 -41.67
N SER A 427 -38.39 7.67 -40.79
CA SER A 427 -38.33 7.42 -39.33
C SER A 427 -37.42 6.25 -38.93
N ILE A 428 -36.33 6.56 -38.22
CA ILE A 428 -35.37 5.56 -37.73
C ILE A 428 -35.92 4.91 -36.45
N ASP A 429 -35.84 3.58 -36.38
CA ASP A 429 -36.36 2.75 -35.29
C ASP A 429 -35.48 2.73 -34.02
N LEU A 430 -34.64 3.75 -33.84
CA LEU A 430 -33.65 3.84 -32.77
C LEU A 430 -34.34 3.88 -31.40
N GLN A 431 -33.87 3.03 -30.49
CA GLN A 431 -34.39 2.86 -29.12
C GLN A 431 -33.37 3.34 -28.07
N ILE A 432 -32.08 3.18 -28.34
CA ILE A 432 -30.98 3.56 -27.44
C ILE A 432 -29.97 4.41 -28.21
N LEU A 433 -29.67 5.60 -27.69
CA LEU A 433 -28.66 6.52 -28.20
C LEU A 433 -27.72 6.95 -27.05
N ASP A 434 -26.47 6.52 -27.12
CA ASP A 434 -25.43 6.90 -26.16
C ASP A 434 -24.45 7.89 -26.79
N LEU A 435 -24.45 9.11 -26.28
CA LEU A 435 -23.59 10.24 -26.64
C LEU A 435 -22.73 10.68 -25.45
N SER A 436 -22.60 9.84 -24.42
CA SER A 436 -21.84 10.18 -23.21
C SER A 436 -20.35 10.33 -23.47
N HIS A 437 -19.62 10.99 -22.57
CA HIS A 437 -18.16 11.23 -22.69
C HIS A 437 -17.77 11.87 -24.05
N ASN A 438 -18.39 12.99 -24.38
CA ASN A 438 -18.13 13.79 -25.59
C ASN A 438 -17.87 15.26 -25.23
N GLU A 439 -17.72 16.14 -26.23
CA GLU A 439 -17.47 17.59 -26.05
C GLU A 439 -18.73 18.45 -26.25
N ILE A 440 -19.94 17.89 -26.12
CA ILE A 440 -21.20 18.57 -26.45
C ILE A 440 -21.41 19.76 -25.50
N ARG A 441 -21.67 20.95 -26.04
CA ARG A 441 -21.72 22.21 -25.26
C ARG A 441 -23.12 22.76 -24.95
N ALA A 442 -24.08 22.43 -25.80
CA ALA A 442 -25.44 22.95 -25.73
C ALA A 442 -26.42 21.99 -26.39
N LEU A 443 -27.67 22.06 -25.94
CA LEU A 443 -28.82 21.39 -26.53
C LEU A 443 -29.76 22.47 -27.10
N PRO A 444 -29.68 22.79 -28.40
CA PRO A 444 -30.51 23.80 -29.06
C PRO A 444 -31.91 23.28 -29.38
N GLU A 445 -32.80 24.21 -29.78
CA GLU A 445 -34.16 23.89 -30.26
C GLU A 445 -34.15 22.97 -31.49
N ILE A 446 -33.28 23.26 -32.47
CA ILE A 446 -33.09 22.41 -33.64
C ILE A 446 -32.11 21.29 -33.28
N SER A 447 -32.63 20.21 -32.71
CA SER A 447 -31.86 19.00 -32.38
C SER A 447 -32.08 17.89 -33.42
N GLY A 448 -31.05 17.06 -33.64
CA GLY A 448 -31.19 15.82 -34.42
C GLY A 448 -32.13 14.78 -33.78
N PHE A 449 -32.63 15.02 -32.57
CA PHE A 449 -33.47 14.11 -31.81
C PHE A 449 -34.94 14.12 -32.24
N SER A 450 -35.43 15.21 -32.83
CA SER A 450 -36.86 15.43 -33.12
C SER A 450 -37.52 14.36 -34.01
N ARG A 451 -36.72 13.60 -34.78
CA ARG A 451 -37.16 12.48 -35.62
C ARG A 451 -37.17 11.12 -34.91
N LEU A 452 -36.48 10.97 -33.77
CA LEU A 452 -36.25 9.69 -33.06
C LEU A 452 -37.45 9.29 -32.18
N ARG A 453 -38.64 9.19 -32.77
CA ARG A 453 -39.91 8.98 -32.04
C ARG A 453 -40.01 7.67 -31.25
N ARG A 454 -39.15 6.68 -31.52
CA ARG A 454 -39.07 5.38 -30.83
C ARG A 454 -37.95 5.29 -29.79
N LEU A 455 -37.19 6.38 -29.60
CA LEU A 455 -36.12 6.43 -28.61
C LEU A 455 -36.69 6.26 -27.20
N GLN A 456 -36.08 5.37 -26.45
CA GLN A 456 -36.41 5.05 -25.05
C GLN A 456 -35.30 5.52 -24.13
N ASP A 457 -34.03 5.33 -24.50
CA ASP A 457 -32.89 5.68 -23.66
C ASP A 457 -31.97 6.65 -24.41
N LEU A 458 -31.74 7.82 -23.80
CA LEU A 458 -30.83 8.86 -24.29
C LEU A 458 -29.79 9.18 -23.22
N ASP A 459 -28.52 8.87 -23.50
CA ASP A 459 -27.40 9.23 -22.62
C ASP A 459 -26.59 10.40 -23.21
N LEU A 460 -26.48 11.48 -22.45
CA LEU A 460 -25.73 12.70 -22.71
C LEU A 460 -24.79 13.04 -21.53
N GLY A 461 -24.53 12.08 -20.64
CA GLY A 461 -23.70 12.27 -19.46
C GLY A 461 -22.23 12.55 -19.80
N TYR A 462 -21.48 13.13 -18.86
CA TYR A 462 -20.05 13.44 -19.04
C TYR A 462 -19.75 14.27 -20.32
N ASN A 463 -20.55 15.29 -20.55
CA ASN A 463 -20.36 16.27 -21.62
C ASN A 463 -20.05 17.65 -21.01
N ASN A 464 -20.07 18.71 -21.82
CA ASN A 464 -19.87 20.09 -21.39
C ASN A 464 -21.15 20.92 -21.59
N ILE A 465 -22.33 20.30 -21.45
CA ILE A 465 -23.63 20.93 -21.73
C ILE A 465 -23.89 22.01 -20.67
N SER A 466 -24.02 23.25 -21.12
CA SER A 466 -24.29 24.42 -20.27
C SER A 466 -25.66 25.06 -20.52
N PHE A 467 -26.17 24.92 -21.75
CA PHE A 467 -27.46 25.44 -22.18
C PHE A 467 -28.36 24.32 -22.71
N VAL A 468 -29.65 24.37 -22.34
CA VAL A 468 -30.68 23.46 -22.81
C VAL A 468 -31.91 24.27 -23.24
N SER A 469 -32.41 24.05 -24.45
CA SER A 469 -33.67 24.63 -24.95
C SER A 469 -34.87 23.76 -24.55
N GLY A 470 -36.01 24.39 -24.23
CA GLY A 470 -37.25 23.69 -23.84
C GLY A 470 -37.78 22.74 -24.91
N GLU A 471 -37.49 23.02 -26.18
CA GLU A 471 -37.95 22.22 -27.32
C GLU A 471 -36.96 21.10 -27.72
N THR A 472 -35.80 20.96 -27.05
CA THR A 472 -34.76 19.98 -27.41
C THR A 472 -35.29 18.56 -27.55
N LEU A 473 -36.17 18.15 -26.62
CA LEU A 473 -36.73 16.80 -26.52
C LEU A 473 -38.05 16.63 -27.30
N THR A 474 -38.52 17.68 -27.99
CA THR A 474 -39.77 17.65 -28.75
C THR A 474 -39.69 16.60 -29.86
N GLY A 475 -40.60 15.61 -29.82
CA GLY A 475 -40.61 14.44 -30.70
C GLY A 475 -40.21 13.13 -30.02
N LEU A 476 -39.51 13.18 -28.87
CA LEU A 476 -39.08 12.00 -28.10
C LEU A 476 -40.21 11.44 -27.22
N VAL A 477 -41.32 11.03 -27.86
CA VAL A 477 -42.59 10.67 -27.20
C VAL A 477 -42.54 9.35 -26.41
N ASN A 478 -41.59 8.45 -26.73
CA ASN A 478 -41.41 7.16 -26.05
C ASN A 478 -40.23 7.14 -25.07
N LEU A 479 -39.62 8.30 -24.79
CA LEU A 479 -38.42 8.39 -23.94
C LEU A 479 -38.74 7.97 -22.51
N ARG A 480 -37.93 7.06 -21.97
CA ARG A 480 -38.03 6.44 -20.64
C ARG A 480 -36.85 6.83 -19.75
N THR A 481 -35.65 6.89 -20.32
CA THR A 481 -34.42 7.20 -19.60
C THR A 481 -33.75 8.40 -20.24
N LEU A 482 -33.48 9.42 -19.43
CA LEU A 482 -32.69 10.58 -19.84
C LEU A 482 -31.53 10.78 -18.85
N ASN A 483 -30.31 10.63 -19.34
CA ASN A 483 -29.10 10.90 -18.57
C ASN A 483 -28.43 12.20 -19.06
N LEU A 484 -28.33 13.17 -18.15
CA LEU A 484 -27.66 14.47 -18.32
C LEU A 484 -26.61 14.69 -17.21
N ALA A 485 -26.22 13.65 -16.48
CA ALA A 485 -25.30 13.72 -15.35
C ALA A 485 -23.89 14.22 -15.75
N ASN A 486 -23.16 14.82 -14.81
CA ASN A 486 -21.78 15.27 -15.01
C ASN A 486 -21.66 16.24 -16.21
N ASN A 487 -22.50 17.27 -16.20
CA ASN A 487 -22.51 18.36 -17.19
C ASN A 487 -22.36 19.72 -16.45
N LYS A 488 -22.68 20.84 -17.11
CA LYS A 488 -22.57 22.20 -16.58
C LYS A 488 -23.89 22.96 -16.64
N ILE A 489 -25.01 22.24 -16.53
CA ILE A 489 -26.35 22.82 -16.67
C ILE A 489 -26.66 23.66 -15.42
N GLU A 490 -26.91 24.95 -15.60
CA GLU A 490 -27.24 25.88 -14.50
C GLU A 490 -28.75 26.00 -14.24
N ILE A 491 -29.56 25.90 -15.30
CA ILE A 491 -31.01 26.08 -15.29
C ILE A 491 -31.64 25.11 -16.30
N LEU A 492 -32.71 24.41 -15.90
CA LEU A 492 -33.56 23.67 -16.83
C LEU A 492 -34.76 24.54 -17.27
N PRO A 493 -35.03 24.66 -18.58
CA PRO A 493 -36.12 25.49 -19.07
C PRO A 493 -37.50 24.90 -18.72
N ARG A 494 -38.50 25.78 -18.58
CA ARG A 494 -39.89 25.37 -18.38
C ARG A 494 -40.36 24.49 -19.56
N GLY A 495 -41.03 23.39 -19.24
CA GLY A 495 -41.64 22.53 -20.26
C GLY A 495 -40.71 21.53 -20.95
N ILE A 496 -39.42 21.45 -20.58
CA ILE A 496 -38.45 20.51 -21.19
C ILE A 496 -38.94 19.06 -21.30
N PHE A 497 -39.73 18.58 -20.33
CA PHE A 497 -40.27 17.22 -20.32
C PHE A 497 -41.71 17.10 -20.86
N ALA A 498 -42.32 18.19 -21.36
CA ALA A 498 -43.74 18.22 -21.74
C ALA A 498 -44.11 17.23 -22.87
N GLY A 499 -43.15 16.95 -23.76
CA GLY A 499 -43.26 16.00 -24.87
C GLY A 499 -42.90 14.54 -24.52
N SER A 500 -42.30 14.28 -23.36
CA SER A 500 -41.73 12.96 -22.99
C SER A 500 -42.36 12.42 -21.70
N ARG A 501 -43.68 12.19 -21.73
CA ARG A 501 -44.46 11.79 -20.54
C ARG A 501 -44.26 10.34 -20.08
N GLU A 502 -43.64 9.51 -20.92
CA GLU A 502 -43.26 8.13 -20.60
C GLU A 502 -41.95 8.01 -19.80
N LEU A 503 -41.33 9.15 -19.42
CA LEU A 503 -40.11 9.18 -18.63
C LEU A 503 -40.27 8.45 -17.29
N ARG A 504 -39.31 7.55 -17.03
CA ARG A 504 -39.18 6.70 -15.85
C ARG A 504 -37.95 7.07 -15.03
N GLU A 505 -36.90 7.54 -15.68
CA GLU A 505 -35.64 7.87 -15.03
C GLU A 505 -35.07 9.16 -15.59
N ILE A 506 -34.75 10.10 -14.69
CA ILE A 506 -34.08 11.36 -15.01
C ILE A 506 -32.84 11.47 -14.11
N HIS A 507 -31.67 11.50 -14.74
CA HIS A 507 -30.37 11.60 -14.08
C HIS A 507 -29.74 12.97 -14.39
N LEU A 508 -29.65 13.85 -13.39
CA LEU A 508 -29.17 15.24 -13.50
C LEU A 508 -28.03 15.56 -12.52
N GLN A 509 -27.44 14.53 -11.90
CA GLN A 509 -26.44 14.67 -10.87
C GLN A 509 -25.13 15.31 -11.35
N ASN A 510 -24.38 15.93 -10.46
CA ASN A 510 -23.12 16.62 -10.75
C ASN A 510 -23.26 17.66 -11.88
N ASN A 511 -24.21 18.58 -11.71
CA ASN A 511 -24.42 19.73 -12.59
C ASN A 511 -24.19 21.03 -11.79
N SER A 512 -24.74 22.15 -12.25
CA SER A 512 -24.69 23.43 -11.52
C SER A 512 -26.09 24.01 -11.32
N LEU A 513 -27.11 23.13 -11.20
CA LEU A 513 -28.50 23.52 -11.09
C LEU A 513 -28.70 24.38 -9.84
N SER A 514 -28.89 25.67 -10.08
CA SER A 514 -29.07 26.70 -9.04
C SER A 514 -30.53 27.09 -8.87
N SER A 515 -31.43 26.64 -9.75
CA SER A 515 -32.88 26.81 -9.60
C SER A 515 -33.66 25.74 -10.36
N LEU A 516 -34.88 25.46 -9.90
CA LEU A 516 -35.86 24.63 -10.62
C LEU A 516 -37.10 25.47 -10.93
N ALA A 517 -37.64 25.32 -12.13
CA ALA A 517 -38.90 25.97 -12.46
C ALA A 517 -40.08 25.29 -11.75
N LYS A 518 -41.05 26.08 -11.28
CA LYS A 518 -42.24 25.55 -10.60
C LYS A 518 -42.99 24.57 -11.49
N GLY A 519 -43.24 23.36 -10.97
CA GLY A 519 -43.89 22.28 -11.71
C GLY A 519 -43.10 21.73 -12.89
N ILE A 520 -41.75 21.82 -12.90
CA ILE A 520 -40.94 21.32 -14.02
C ILE A 520 -41.15 19.83 -14.30
N PHE A 521 -41.40 19.02 -13.27
CA PHE A 521 -41.70 17.58 -13.36
C PHE A 521 -43.21 17.26 -13.41
N HIS A 522 -44.08 18.25 -13.62
CA HIS A 522 -45.53 18.08 -13.59
C HIS A 522 -46.01 17.08 -14.65
N ARG A 523 -46.87 16.13 -14.25
CA ARG A 523 -47.42 15.03 -15.06
C ARG A 523 -46.41 13.97 -15.55
N LEU A 524 -45.22 13.89 -14.96
CA LEU A 524 -44.34 12.72 -15.14
C LEU A 524 -44.80 11.56 -14.25
N GLU A 525 -46.03 11.10 -14.46
CA GLU A 525 -46.70 10.08 -13.65
C GLU A 525 -46.06 8.69 -13.77
N GLN A 526 -45.17 8.49 -14.75
CA GLN A 526 -44.38 7.27 -14.93
C GLN A 526 -43.00 7.32 -14.27
N LEU A 527 -42.59 8.45 -13.68
CA LEU A 527 -41.25 8.64 -13.12
C LEU A 527 -41.05 7.75 -11.89
N ILE A 528 -39.93 7.02 -11.87
CA ILE A 528 -39.52 6.04 -10.86
C ILE A 528 -38.24 6.53 -10.16
N VAL A 529 -37.29 7.10 -10.91
CA VAL A 529 -36.01 7.62 -10.40
C VAL A 529 -35.84 9.07 -10.81
N LEU A 530 -35.51 9.92 -9.83
CA LEU A 530 -35.09 11.29 -10.04
C LEU A 530 -33.81 11.56 -9.23
N ASP A 531 -32.69 11.72 -9.92
CA ASP A 531 -31.42 12.10 -9.30
C ASP A 531 -31.07 13.55 -9.63
N LEU A 532 -30.99 14.37 -8.58
CA LEU A 532 -30.64 15.79 -8.59
C LEU A 532 -29.41 16.07 -7.72
N SER A 533 -28.65 15.04 -7.33
CA SER A 533 -27.52 15.17 -6.40
C SER A 533 -26.34 15.96 -6.97
N GLY A 534 -25.45 16.49 -6.12
CA GLY A 534 -24.27 17.22 -6.59
C GLY A 534 -24.63 18.48 -7.40
N ASN A 535 -25.58 19.26 -6.89
CA ASN A 535 -26.09 20.49 -7.52
C ASN A 535 -26.10 21.64 -6.50
N GLN A 536 -26.68 22.79 -6.87
CA GLN A 536 -26.70 24.02 -6.06
C GLN A 536 -28.13 24.36 -5.60
N LEU A 537 -28.99 23.35 -5.43
CA LEU A 537 -30.37 23.53 -5.02
C LEU A 537 -30.44 23.93 -3.54
N SER A 538 -31.29 24.91 -3.23
CA SER A 538 -31.58 25.34 -1.87
C SER A 538 -33.06 25.14 -1.56
N SER A 539 -33.46 25.30 -0.29
CA SER A 539 -34.87 25.19 0.11
C SER A 539 -35.80 26.16 -0.64
N GLY A 540 -35.31 27.30 -1.13
CA GLY A 540 -36.10 28.21 -1.96
C GLY A 540 -36.46 27.67 -3.35
N HIS A 541 -35.80 26.59 -3.78
CA HIS A 541 -35.96 25.96 -5.11
C HIS A 541 -36.75 24.65 -5.05
N ILE A 542 -37.13 24.19 -3.85
CA ILE A 542 -37.89 22.98 -3.61
C ILE A 542 -39.13 23.34 -2.78
N ASP A 543 -40.20 23.70 -3.49
CA ASP A 543 -41.50 24.03 -2.90
C ASP A 543 -42.51 22.88 -3.03
N ALA A 544 -43.68 23.02 -2.39
CA ALA A 544 -44.77 22.05 -2.49
C ALA A 544 -45.32 21.84 -3.92
N GLY A 545 -44.92 22.63 -4.91
CA GLY A 545 -45.24 22.46 -6.33
C GLY A 545 -44.16 21.70 -7.13
N THR A 546 -42.98 21.49 -6.56
CA THR A 546 -41.79 21.00 -7.29
C THR A 546 -41.92 19.54 -7.71
N PHE A 547 -42.37 18.66 -6.80
CA PHE A 547 -42.59 17.23 -7.05
C PHE A 547 -44.07 16.85 -7.27
N THR A 548 -44.94 17.83 -7.58
CA THR A 548 -46.39 17.60 -7.70
C THR A 548 -46.72 16.65 -8.86
N GLY A 549 -47.40 15.55 -8.54
CA GLY A 549 -47.83 14.52 -9.49
C GLY A 549 -46.83 13.39 -9.76
N LEU A 550 -45.71 13.30 -9.04
CA LEU A 550 -44.72 12.21 -9.15
C LEU A 550 -45.17 10.94 -8.39
N ILE A 551 -46.38 10.48 -8.67
CA ILE A 551 -47.10 9.43 -7.91
C ILE A 551 -46.51 8.01 -8.04
N ARG A 552 -45.48 7.80 -8.86
CA ARG A 552 -44.78 6.50 -9.01
C ARG A 552 -43.31 6.55 -8.61
N LEU A 553 -42.83 7.68 -8.09
CA LEU A 553 -41.43 7.87 -7.74
C LEU A 553 -41.05 6.91 -6.61
N ILE A 554 -39.99 6.13 -6.83
CA ILE A 554 -39.44 5.15 -5.88
C ILE A 554 -38.14 5.69 -5.25
N VAL A 555 -37.31 6.37 -6.05
CA VAL A 555 -36.02 6.92 -5.63
C VAL A 555 -35.97 8.42 -5.92
N LEU A 556 -35.68 9.21 -4.88
CA LEU A 556 -35.40 10.64 -4.98
C LEU A 556 -34.05 10.92 -4.30
N ASN A 557 -33.07 11.33 -5.11
CA ASN A 557 -31.75 11.71 -4.62
C ASN A 557 -31.57 13.23 -4.71
N LEU A 558 -31.40 13.86 -3.55
CA LEU A 558 -31.17 15.29 -3.34
C LEU A 558 -29.88 15.53 -2.54
N SER A 559 -29.01 14.52 -2.42
CA SER A 559 -27.74 14.63 -1.70
C SER A 559 -26.77 15.63 -2.33
N HIS A 560 -25.75 16.08 -1.58
CA HIS A 560 -24.74 17.02 -2.08
C HIS A 560 -25.35 18.27 -2.74
N ASN A 561 -26.26 18.92 -2.02
CA ASN A 561 -26.92 20.17 -2.41
C ASN A 561 -26.79 21.22 -1.28
N SER A 562 -27.49 22.35 -1.40
CA SER A 562 -27.48 23.46 -0.43
C SER A 562 -28.83 23.63 0.28
N ILE A 563 -29.56 22.53 0.51
CA ILE A 563 -30.86 22.54 1.21
C ILE A 563 -30.62 22.83 2.70
N THR A 564 -31.34 23.80 3.27
CA THR A 564 -31.17 24.23 4.68
C THR A 564 -32.36 23.89 5.57
N ARG A 565 -33.52 23.65 4.95
CA ARG A 565 -34.82 23.43 5.57
C ARG A 565 -35.70 22.53 4.69
N ILE A 566 -36.54 21.70 5.32
CA ILE A 566 -37.62 20.94 4.68
C ILE A 566 -38.96 21.38 5.28
N ASP A 567 -39.91 21.74 4.43
CA ASP A 567 -41.26 22.16 4.81
C ASP A 567 -42.26 20.99 4.78
N GLY A 568 -43.33 21.09 5.58
CA GLY A 568 -44.33 20.04 5.81
C GLY A 568 -45.09 19.56 4.57
N ARG A 569 -44.99 20.27 3.44
CA ARG A 569 -45.68 19.96 2.17
C ARG A 569 -44.73 19.62 1.02
N THR A 570 -43.43 19.52 1.28
CA THR A 570 -42.40 19.28 0.24
C THR A 570 -42.65 17.99 -0.53
N PHE A 571 -43.04 16.92 0.17
CA PHE A 571 -43.16 15.56 -0.37
C PHE A 571 -44.61 15.05 -0.47
N LYS A 572 -45.61 15.95 -0.44
CA LYS A 572 -47.05 15.64 -0.29
C LYS A 572 -47.65 14.58 -1.22
N ASP A 573 -47.07 14.37 -2.42
CA ASP A 573 -47.62 13.49 -3.47
C ASP A 573 -46.76 12.21 -3.68
N LEU A 574 -45.67 12.04 -2.91
CA LEU A 574 -44.64 10.99 -3.13
C LEU A 574 -44.97 9.66 -2.42
N PHE A 575 -46.20 9.19 -2.59
CA PHE A 575 -46.79 8.06 -1.83
C PHE A 575 -46.10 6.70 -2.02
N PHE A 576 -45.33 6.53 -3.10
CA PHE A 576 -44.64 5.27 -3.44
C PHE A 576 -43.11 5.33 -3.24
N LEU A 577 -42.61 6.43 -2.66
CA LEU A 577 -41.18 6.63 -2.44
C LEU A 577 -40.65 5.61 -1.45
N GLN A 578 -39.57 4.90 -1.82
CA GLN A 578 -38.90 3.89 -1.00
C GLN A 578 -37.54 4.36 -0.50
N ILE A 579 -36.85 5.20 -1.27
CA ILE A 579 -35.52 5.73 -0.97
C ILE A 579 -35.55 7.25 -1.12
N LEU A 580 -35.22 7.96 -0.06
CA LEU A 580 -35.01 9.41 -0.03
C LEU A 580 -33.61 9.70 0.50
N ASP A 581 -32.75 10.26 -0.36
CA ASP A 581 -31.41 10.68 0.02
C ASP A 581 -31.29 12.21 0.07
N LEU A 582 -30.92 12.73 1.23
CA LEU A 582 -30.72 14.14 1.56
C LEU A 582 -29.33 14.39 2.19
N ARG A 583 -28.41 13.42 2.07
CA ARG A 583 -27.05 13.46 2.63
C ARG A 583 -26.26 14.68 2.17
N ASN A 584 -25.36 15.18 3.00
CA ASN A 584 -24.43 16.27 2.64
C ASN A 584 -25.19 17.49 2.08
N ASN A 585 -26.07 18.02 2.93
CA ASN A 585 -26.76 19.27 2.70
C ASN A 585 -26.42 20.21 3.87
N SER A 586 -27.25 21.19 4.18
CA SER A 586 -27.08 22.03 5.38
C SER A 586 -28.39 22.11 6.17
N ILE A 587 -29.15 21.02 6.18
CA ILE A 587 -30.47 20.94 6.81
C ILE A 587 -30.31 21.07 8.31
N GLY A 588 -30.76 22.21 8.85
CA GLY A 588 -30.83 22.47 10.29
C GLY A 588 -32.24 22.42 10.87
N PHE A 589 -33.26 22.38 10.01
CA PHE A 589 -34.67 22.34 10.43
C PHE A 589 -35.52 21.49 9.47
N ILE A 590 -36.34 20.60 10.03
CA ILE A 590 -37.37 19.84 9.32
C ILE A 590 -38.68 20.14 10.04
N GLU A 591 -39.72 20.52 9.29
CA GLU A 591 -41.05 20.78 9.86
C GLU A 591 -41.73 19.47 10.30
N ASP A 592 -42.47 19.52 11.40
CA ASP A 592 -43.25 18.38 11.90
C ASP A 592 -44.14 17.78 10.79
N ASN A 593 -44.17 16.45 10.71
CA ASN A 593 -44.93 15.70 9.70
C ASN A 593 -44.48 15.90 8.24
N ALA A 594 -43.31 16.49 7.96
CA ALA A 594 -42.81 16.64 6.57
C ALA A 594 -42.65 15.31 5.81
N PHE A 595 -42.45 14.20 6.52
CA PHE A 595 -42.36 12.85 5.95
C PHE A 595 -43.67 12.03 6.06
N LEU A 596 -44.74 12.57 6.65
CA LEU A 596 -46.04 11.89 6.82
C LEU A 596 -46.65 11.28 5.53
N PRO A 597 -46.49 11.87 4.33
CA PRO A 597 -46.98 11.28 3.08
C PRO A 597 -46.19 10.03 2.62
N LEU A 598 -45.00 9.80 3.17
CA LEU A 598 -44.02 8.82 2.69
C LEU A 598 -44.20 7.43 3.34
N TYR A 599 -45.43 6.94 3.42
CA TYR A 599 -45.78 5.71 4.14
C TYR A 599 -45.19 4.40 3.56
N ASN A 600 -44.53 4.48 2.40
CA ASN A 600 -43.79 3.38 1.76
C ASN A 600 -42.25 3.53 1.86
N LEU A 601 -41.74 4.50 2.62
CA LEU A 601 -40.31 4.79 2.69
C LEU A 601 -39.57 3.72 3.48
N HIS A 602 -38.60 3.05 2.85
CA HIS A 602 -37.78 1.99 3.46
C HIS A 602 -36.39 2.51 3.88
N THR A 603 -35.90 3.58 3.26
CA THR A 603 -34.59 4.17 3.52
C THR A 603 -34.66 5.69 3.49
N LEU A 604 -34.21 6.31 4.58
CA LEU A 604 -34.05 7.75 4.73
C LEU A 604 -32.59 8.07 5.10
N ASN A 605 -31.93 8.88 4.28
CA ASN A 605 -30.57 9.35 4.51
C ASN A 605 -30.56 10.85 4.78
N LEU A 606 -30.19 11.20 6.02
CA LEU A 606 -30.05 12.57 6.53
C LEU A 606 -28.62 12.81 7.07
N ALA A 607 -27.66 11.95 6.70
CA ALA A 607 -26.27 12.07 7.12
C ALA A 607 -25.61 13.38 6.64
N GLU A 608 -24.53 13.81 7.28
CA GLU A 608 -23.75 15.00 6.88
C GLU A 608 -24.64 16.25 6.75
N ASN A 609 -25.41 16.55 7.80
CA ASN A 609 -26.31 17.71 7.84
C ASN A 609 -26.05 18.54 9.12
N ARG A 610 -27.00 19.39 9.52
CA ARG A 610 -26.86 20.31 10.66
C ARG A 610 -28.01 20.17 11.66
N LEU A 611 -28.64 19.00 11.71
CA LEU A 611 -29.73 18.71 12.65
C LEU A 611 -29.18 18.75 14.08
N ASN A 612 -29.85 19.50 14.96
CA ASN A 612 -29.43 19.65 16.36
C ASN A 612 -30.35 18.94 17.37
N THR A 613 -31.62 18.75 17.02
CA THR A 613 -32.62 18.10 17.85
C THR A 613 -33.58 17.27 17.00
N ILE A 614 -33.98 16.09 17.47
CA ILE A 614 -35.02 15.29 16.84
C ILE A 614 -36.30 15.36 17.70
N GLY A 615 -37.36 15.94 17.14
CA GLY A 615 -38.67 16.08 17.80
C GLY A 615 -39.61 14.89 17.57
N PRO A 616 -40.70 14.78 18.36
CA PRO A 616 -41.61 13.62 18.36
C PRO A 616 -42.40 13.43 17.06
N LEU A 617 -42.58 14.48 16.25
CA LEU A 617 -43.37 14.44 15.01
C LEU A 617 -42.52 14.48 13.74
N LEU A 618 -41.19 14.43 13.86
CA LEU A 618 -40.27 14.57 12.73
C LEU A 618 -40.36 13.35 11.80
N PHE A 619 -40.30 12.13 12.34
CA PHE A 619 -40.40 10.87 11.60
C PHE A 619 -41.82 10.27 11.57
N ASN A 620 -42.85 11.07 11.88
CA ASN A 620 -44.22 10.58 11.89
C ASN A 620 -44.65 10.08 10.49
N GLY A 621 -45.34 8.94 10.44
CA GLY A 621 -45.80 8.27 9.21
C GLY A 621 -44.84 7.23 8.62
N LEU A 622 -43.61 7.11 9.12
CA LEU A 622 -42.56 6.25 8.54
C LEU A 622 -42.58 4.80 9.05
N PHE A 623 -43.77 4.18 9.09
CA PHE A 623 -44.02 2.89 9.74
C PHE A 623 -43.19 1.71 9.20
N VAL A 624 -42.85 1.71 7.91
CA VAL A 624 -42.10 0.64 7.22
C VAL A 624 -40.61 0.98 7.01
N LEU A 625 -40.12 2.04 7.65
CA LEU A 625 -38.74 2.50 7.52
C LEU A 625 -37.79 1.44 8.06
N SER A 626 -36.95 0.87 7.20
CA SER A 626 -36.01 -0.20 7.57
C SER A 626 -34.61 0.31 7.86
N LYS A 627 -34.22 1.48 7.33
CA LYS A 627 -32.92 2.12 7.52
C LYS A 627 -33.04 3.63 7.69
N LEU A 628 -32.42 4.17 8.73
CA LEU A 628 -32.31 5.59 9.02
C LEU A 628 -30.85 5.93 9.33
N THR A 629 -30.32 6.92 8.61
CA THR A 629 -28.94 7.41 8.79
C THR A 629 -28.96 8.90 9.12
N LEU A 630 -28.41 9.24 10.28
CA LEU A 630 -28.38 10.57 10.90
C LEU A 630 -26.97 10.97 11.33
N ASN A 631 -25.96 10.21 10.92
CA ASN A 631 -24.58 10.43 11.31
C ASN A 631 -23.98 11.72 10.74
N ASN A 632 -22.92 12.22 11.35
CA ASN A 632 -22.30 13.50 10.97
C ASN A 632 -23.32 14.65 10.99
N ASN A 633 -24.02 14.80 12.10
CA ASN A 633 -24.93 15.92 12.38
C ASN A 633 -24.47 16.62 13.67
N LEU A 634 -25.33 17.46 14.26
CA LEU A 634 -25.05 18.20 15.49
C LEU A 634 -26.05 17.81 16.60
N ILE A 635 -26.58 16.58 16.56
CA ILE A 635 -27.69 16.14 17.40
C ILE A 635 -27.21 16.03 18.84
N VAL A 636 -27.84 16.83 19.72
CA VAL A 636 -27.61 16.77 21.18
C VAL A 636 -28.77 16.06 21.89
N ASN A 637 -30.01 16.30 21.43
CA ASN A 637 -31.22 15.79 22.09
C ASN A 637 -32.14 15.07 21.09
N ILE A 638 -32.68 13.92 21.52
CA ILE A 638 -33.71 13.16 20.82
C ILE A 638 -34.90 13.02 21.78
N ASP A 639 -36.09 13.47 21.36
CA ASP A 639 -37.32 13.32 22.16
C ASP A 639 -37.66 11.84 22.34
N THR A 640 -38.17 11.45 23.52
CA THR A 640 -38.45 10.05 23.86
C THR A 640 -39.47 9.39 22.95
N LYS A 641 -40.26 10.15 22.18
CA LYS A 641 -41.24 9.63 21.21
C LYS A 641 -40.81 9.78 19.75
N ALA A 642 -39.60 10.27 19.48
CA ALA A 642 -39.08 10.53 18.13
C ALA A 642 -39.22 9.34 17.16
N PHE A 643 -39.13 8.12 17.67
CA PHE A 643 -39.16 6.89 16.87
C PHE A 643 -40.45 6.06 17.02
N GLN A 644 -41.47 6.59 17.72
CA GLN A 644 -42.73 5.85 18.00
C GLN A 644 -43.45 5.35 16.74
N ASN A 645 -43.25 6.01 15.59
CA ASN A 645 -43.83 5.65 14.31
C ASN A 645 -42.84 4.96 13.34
N CYS A 646 -41.70 4.47 13.82
CA CYS A 646 -40.63 3.81 13.05
C CYS A 646 -40.37 2.37 13.52
N SER A 647 -41.43 1.61 13.86
CA SER A 647 -41.30 0.30 14.52
C SER A 647 -40.49 -0.74 13.74
N ASP A 648 -40.55 -0.73 12.40
CA ASP A 648 -39.90 -1.74 11.55
C ASP A 648 -38.40 -1.46 11.28
N LEU A 649 -37.81 -0.47 11.97
CA LEU A 649 -36.43 -0.03 11.77
C LEU A 649 -35.42 -1.10 12.18
N LYS A 650 -34.48 -1.42 11.29
CA LYS A 650 -33.46 -2.47 11.47
C LYS A 650 -32.05 -1.90 11.57
N GLU A 651 -31.79 -0.80 10.88
CA GLU A 651 -30.51 -0.10 10.90
C GLU A 651 -30.73 1.36 11.32
N LEU A 652 -30.14 1.76 12.45
CA LEU A 652 -30.09 3.14 12.92
C LEU A 652 -28.64 3.57 13.12
N ASP A 653 -28.23 4.62 12.43
CA ASP A 653 -26.91 5.23 12.55
C ASP A 653 -27.04 6.66 13.09
N LEU A 654 -26.52 6.87 14.29
CA LEU A 654 -26.45 8.14 15.03
C LEU A 654 -24.99 8.54 15.30
N SER A 655 -24.01 7.92 14.63
CA SER A 655 -22.58 8.19 14.84
C SER A 655 -22.17 9.63 14.52
N SER A 656 -21.02 10.10 15.02
CA SER A 656 -20.48 11.44 14.75
C SER A 656 -21.51 12.56 15.06
N ASN A 657 -21.98 12.59 16.31
CA ASN A 657 -22.97 13.55 16.82
C ASN A 657 -22.52 14.09 18.20
N ALA A 658 -23.44 14.69 18.98
CA ALA A 658 -23.15 15.29 20.28
C ALA A 658 -24.06 14.74 21.40
N LEU A 659 -24.43 13.45 21.31
CA LEU A 659 -25.23 12.75 22.32
C LEU A 659 -24.41 12.52 23.59
N GLN A 660 -24.97 12.82 24.76
CA GLN A 660 -24.32 12.64 26.07
C GLN A 660 -24.74 11.34 26.79
N ASP A 661 -25.83 10.73 26.35
CA ASP A 661 -26.43 9.51 26.91
C ASP A 661 -27.00 8.66 25.78
N VAL A 662 -27.23 7.36 26.03
CA VAL A 662 -28.07 6.52 25.16
C VAL A 662 -29.52 7.03 25.22
N PRO A 663 -30.12 7.49 24.10
CA PRO A 663 -31.42 8.14 24.14
C PRO A 663 -32.56 7.13 24.34
N ASP A 664 -33.36 7.29 25.40
CA ASP A 664 -34.49 6.40 25.77
C ASP A 664 -35.44 6.10 24.58
N ALA A 665 -35.52 6.98 23.57
CA ALA A 665 -36.29 6.81 22.34
C ALA A 665 -35.98 5.53 21.55
N VAL A 666 -34.77 4.94 21.69
CA VAL A 666 -34.43 3.68 21.00
C VAL A 666 -35.22 2.49 21.52
N GLN A 667 -35.79 2.55 22.72
CA GLN A 667 -36.55 1.44 23.34
C GLN A 667 -37.87 1.13 22.61
N GLU A 668 -38.31 1.98 21.69
CA GLU A 668 -39.46 1.75 20.80
C GLU A 668 -39.08 0.89 19.56
N LEU A 669 -37.79 0.71 19.28
CA LEU A 669 -37.27 0.10 18.05
C LEU A 669 -37.07 -1.43 18.18
N THR A 670 -38.13 -2.16 18.44
CA THR A 670 -38.06 -3.60 18.81
C THR A 670 -37.52 -4.55 17.73
N PHE A 671 -37.49 -4.11 16.46
CA PHE A 671 -36.91 -4.87 15.34
C PHE A 671 -35.49 -4.44 14.96
N LEU A 672 -34.86 -3.55 15.74
CA LEU A 672 -33.53 -3.02 15.47
C LEU A 672 -32.48 -4.13 15.54
N LYS A 673 -31.62 -4.18 14.51
CA LYS A 673 -30.53 -5.17 14.38
C LYS A 673 -29.17 -4.54 14.57
N THR A 674 -28.97 -3.33 14.06
CA THR A 674 -27.71 -2.60 14.20
C THR A 674 -27.97 -1.18 14.68
N LEU A 675 -27.28 -0.81 15.77
CA LEU A 675 -27.29 0.52 16.35
C LEU A 675 -25.86 1.06 16.39
N ASP A 676 -25.64 2.19 15.72
CA ASP A 676 -24.36 2.90 15.74
C ASP A 676 -24.52 4.22 16.52
N LEU A 677 -23.74 4.34 17.61
CA LEU A 677 -23.65 5.48 18.51
C LEU A 677 -22.18 5.94 18.64
N GLY A 678 -21.30 5.53 17.71
CA GLY A 678 -19.88 5.92 17.74
C GLY A 678 -19.65 7.42 17.62
N GLU A 679 -18.46 7.92 17.96
CA GLU A 679 -18.06 9.33 17.83
C GLU A 679 -19.11 10.29 18.45
N ASN A 680 -19.44 10.05 19.71
CA ASN A 680 -20.38 10.85 20.50
C ASN A 680 -19.74 11.22 21.85
N GLN A 681 -20.53 11.73 22.79
CA GLN A 681 -20.04 12.19 24.09
C GLN A 681 -20.54 11.30 25.25
N ILE A 682 -21.05 10.10 24.96
CA ILE A 682 -21.71 9.20 25.92
C ILE A 682 -20.74 8.77 27.01
N SER A 683 -21.03 9.10 28.26
CA SER A 683 -20.13 8.80 29.40
C SER A 683 -20.53 7.56 30.23
N ASP A 684 -21.82 7.23 30.25
CA ASP A 684 -22.35 6.07 30.98
C ASP A 684 -23.71 5.68 30.38
N PHE A 685 -24.19 4.47 30.68
CA PHE A 685 -25.56 4.06 30.40
C PHE A 685 -26.01 2.99 31.40
N ARG A 686 -27.29 3.04 31.77
CA ARG A 686 -27.87 2.29 32.89
C ARG A 686 -28.47 0.95 32.41
N ASN A 687 -28.63 0.01 33.34
CA ASN A 687 -29.48 -1.16 33.12
C ASN A 687 -30.88 -0.71 32.67
N GLY A 688 -31.39 -1.25 31.55
CA GLY A 688 -32.62 -0.79 30.90
C GLY A 688 -32.44 0.27 29.81
N SER A 689 -31.25 0.85 29.58
CA SER A 689 -31.01 1.80 28.48
C SER A 689 -31.29 1.19 27.08
N PHE A 690 -31.12 -0.13 26.94
CA PHE A 690 -31.37 -0.88 25.71
C PHE A 690 -32.62 -1.78 25.77
N LYS A 691 -33.56 -1.47 26.67
CA LYS A 691 -34.77 -2.26 26.88
C LYS A 691 -35.57 -2.47 25.58
N ASN A 692 -36.12 -3.68 25.42
CA ASN A 692 -36.86 -4.17 24.24
C ASN A 692 -36.02 -4.35 22.95
N LEU A 693 -34.69 -4.18 22.98
CA LEU A 693 -33.81 -4.39 21.82
C LEU A 693 -33.38 -5.87 21.67
N ASP A 694 -34.31 -6.80 21.87
CA ASP A 694 -34.06 -8.25 21.90
C ASP A 694 -33.54 -8.83 20.57
N GLN A 695 -33.59 -8.06 19.48
CA GLN A 695 -33.13 -8.45 18.14
C GLN A 695 -31.82 -7.78 17.70
N LEU A 696 -31.20 -6.96 18.57
CA LEU A 696 -29.99 -6.23 18.25
C LEU A 696 -28.78 -7.17 18.21
N THR A 697 -28.17 -7.32 17.04
CA THR A 697 -26.99 -8.16 16.83
C THR A 697 -25.70 -7.36 16.76
N GLY A 698 -25.76 -6.06 16.43
CA GLY A 698 -24.59 -5.18 16.37
C GLY A 698 -24.79 -3.89 17.16
N LEU A 699 -23.94 -3.65 18.15
CA LEU A 699 -23.86 -2.39 18.90
C LEU A 699 -22.47 -1.78 18.75
N ARG A 700 -22.42 -0.50 18.35
CA ARG A 700 -21.18 0.27 18.23
C ARG A 700 -21.27 1.55 19.04
N MET A 701 -20.28 1.77 19.89
CA MET A 701 -20.12 2.95 20.74
C MET A 701 -18.64 3.36 20.80
N ILE A 702 -17.92 3.17 19.69
CA ILE A 702 -16.52 3.59 19.52
C ILE A 702 -16.37 5.11 19.74
N ASP A 703 -15.23 5.58 20.20
CA ASP A 703 -14.92 7.02 20.36
C ASP A 703 -16.01 7.77 21.15
N ASN A 704 -16.09 7.42 22.43
CA ASN A 704 -17.03 7.98 23.40
C ASN A 704 -16.33 8.15 24.77
N ASN A 705 -17.07 8.55 25.80
CA ASN A 705 -16.54 8.80 27.14
C ASN A 705 -16.81 7.65 28.13
N ILE A 706 -17.16 6.44 27.66
CA ILE A 706 -17.70 5.36 28.50
C ILE A 706 -16.67 4.91 29.55
N GLY A 707 -17.08 4.92 30.82
CA GLY A 707 -16.28 4.47 31.95
C GLY A 707 -16.27 2.95 32.15
N ASN A 708 -16.16 2.50 33.41
CA ASN A 708 -16.09 1.09 33.74
C ASN A 708 -17.40 0.35 33.49
N LEU A 709 -17.32 -0.87 32.95
CA LEU A 709 -18.50 -1.68 32.65
C LEU A 709 -18.94 -2.50 33.87
N THR A 710 -20.22 -2.47 34.19
CA THR A 710 -20.79 -3.13 35.38
C THR A 710 -21.79 -4.24 35.03
N LYS A 711 -22.03 -5.15 35.97
CA LYS A 711 -22.96 -6.26 35.79
C LYS A 711 -24.40 -5.79 35.58
N GLY A 712 -24.99 -6.22 34.47
CA GLY A 712 -26.37 -5.86 34.08
C GLY A 712 -26.46 -4.90 32.90
N MET A 713 -25.38 -4.19 32.60
CA MET A 713 -25.32 -3.10 31.62
C MET A 713 -25.74 -3.50 30.19
N PHE A 714 -25.51 -4.76 29.80
CA PHE A 714 -25.91 -5.31 28.48
C PHE A 714 -27.01 -6.38 28.54
N TRP A 715 -27.69 -6.59 29.67
CA TRP A 715 -28.63 -7.72 29.82
C TRP A 715 -29.84 -7.67 28.88
N ASP A 716 -30.24 -6.48 28.42
CA ASP A 716 -31.35 -6.29 27.47
C ASP A 716 -30.97 -6.64 26.01
N LEU A 717 -29.74 -7.14 25.76
CA LEU A 717 -29.20 -7.45 24.43
C LEU A 717 -28.86 -8.95 24.24
N PRO A 718 -29.83 -9.88 24.38
CA PRO A 718 -29.57 -11.33 24.35
C PRO A 718 -29.08 -11.86 22.99
N ALA A 719 -29.38 -11.16 21.90
CA ALA A 719 -29.00 -11.53 20.53
C ALA A 719 -27.70 -10.85 20.04
N LEU A 720 -26.97 -10.15 20.91
CA LEU A 720 -25.78 -9.39 20.55
C LEU A 720 -24.67 -10.33 20.03
N GLN A 721 -24.15 -10.05 18.83
CA GLN A 721 -23.06 -10.78 18.17
C GLN A 721 -21.79 -9.93 18.07
N VAL A 722 -21.92 -8.63 17.80
CA VAL A 722 -20.80 -7.70 17.60
C VAL A 722 -20.93 -6.51 18.54
N LEU A 723 -19.92 -6.31 19.37
CA LEU A 723 -19.80 -5.18 20.29
C LEU A 723 -18.52 -4.40 20.01
N ASN A 724 -18.64 -3.10 19.71
CA ASN A 724 -17.50 -2.20 19.58
C ASN A 724 -17.55 -1.10 20.64
N LEU A 725 -16.56 -1.12 21.55
CA LEU A 725 -16.33 -0.18 22.64
C LEU A 725 -14.91 0.40 22.60
N ALA A 726 -14.26 0.35 21.43
CA ALA A 726 -12.92 0.92 21.24
C ALA A 726 -12.90 2.44 21.51
N LYS A 727 -11.72 3.03 21.77
CA LYS A 727 -11.56 4.48 21.98
C LYS A 727 -12.48 5.03 23.07
N ASN A 728 -12.47 4.42 24.25
CA ASN A 728 -13.30 4.84 25.38
C ASN A 728 -12.44 5.06 26.63
N LYS A 729 -13.07 5.17 27.81
CA LYS A 729 -12.42 5.44 29.10
C LYS A 729 -12.53 4.25 30.06
N ILE A 730 -12.66 3.04 29.52
CA ILE A 730 -12.88 1.81 30.29
C ILE A 730 -11.56 1.41 30.96
N GLN A 731 -11.55 1.35 32.30
CA GLN A 731 -10.38 0.90 33.09
C GLN A 731 -10.57 -0.52 33.64
N SER A 732 -11.82 -0.92 33.89
CA SER A 732 -12.16 -2.26 34.37
C SER A 732 -13.53 -2.73 33.87
N ILE A 733 -13.69 -4.05 33.77
CA ILE A 733 -14.94 -4.72 33.41
C ILE A 733 -15.32 -5.68 34.55
N GLU A 734 -16.53 -5.55 35.10
CA GLU A 734 -16.99 -6.42 36.18
C GLU A 734 -17.24 -7.86 35.69
N ARG A 735 -16.90 -8.85 36.52
CA ARG A 735 -17.14 -10.27 36.19
C ARG A 735 -18.63 -10.56 36.02
N GLY A 736 -18.97 -11.17 34.89
CA GLY A 736 -20.36 -11.46 34.51
C GLY A 736 -21.13 -10.27 33.93
N THR A 737 -20.43 -9.21 33.51
CA THR A 737 -20.99 -8.15 32.63
C THR A 737 -21.70 -8.76 31.42
N PHE A 738 -21.13 -9.81 30.82
CA PHE A 738 -21.63 -10.47 29.62
C PHE A 738 -22.44 -11.77 29.87
N ASP A 739 -22.88 -12.06 31.11
CA ASP A 739 -23.56 -13.32 31.49
C ASP A 739 -24.81 -13.66 30.64
N ARG A 740 -25.44 -12.65 30.01
CA ARG A 740 -26.62 -12.80 29.15
C ARG A 740 -26.33 -12.73 27.66
N ASN A 741 -25.11 -12.34 27.27
CA ASN A 741 -24.73 -12.03 25.89
C ASN A 741 -23.91 -13.18 25.29
N THR A 742 -24.40 -14.42 25.44
CA THR A 742 -23.67 -15.64 25.08
C THR A 742 -23.52 -15.88 23.57
N GLN A 743 -24.19 -15.06 22.75
CA GLN A 743 -24.09 -15.07 21.29
C GLN A 743 -23.00 -14.12 20.74
N VAL A 744 -22.25 -13.43 21.61
CA VAL A 744 -21.21 -12.49 21.16
C VAL A 744 -20.07 -13.25 20.48
N GLU A 745 -19.86 -12.94 19.21
CA GLU A 745 -18.83 -13.48 18.32
C GLU A 745 -17.61 -12.55 18.21
N ALA A 746 -17.80 -11.24 18.38
CA ALA A 746 -16.75 -10.23 18.25
C ALA A 746 -16.85 -9.11 19.30
N ILE A 747 -15.73 -8.82 19.97
CA ILE A 747 -15.58 -7.69 20.90
C ILE A 747 -14.35 -6.86 20.50
N ARG A 748 -14.56 -5.54 20.32
CA ARG A 748 -13.49 -4.53 20.24
C ARG A 748 -13.48 -3.68 21.50
N LEU A 749 -12.33 -3.66 22.19
CA LEU A 749 -12.01 -2.89 23.39
C LEU A 749 -10.67 -2.17 23.23
N ASP A 750 -10.17 -2.06 22.01
CA ASP A 750 -8.92 -1.37 21.67
C ASP A 750 -8.95 0.12 22.04
N GLU A 751 -7.78 0.73 22.26
CA GLU A 751 -7.61 2.13 22.69
C GLU A 751 -8.46 2.47 23.94
N ASN A 752 -8.21 1.74 25.03
CA ASN A 752 -8.84 1.94 26.34
C ASN A 752 -7.77 1.91 27.46
N PHE A 753 -8.18 1.82 28.72
CA PHE A 753 -7.28 1.86 29.88
C PHE A 753 -7.34 0.57 30.71
N LEU A 754 -7.73 -0.56 30.11
CA LEU A 754 -7.89 -1.85 30.80
C LEU A 754 -6.55 -2.32 31.38
N SER A 755 -6.55 -2.70 32.66
CA SER A 755 -5.38 -3.27 33.34
C SER A 755 -5.51 -4.76 33.70
N ASP A 756 -6.73 -5.30 33.72
CA ASP A 756 -7.05 -6.70 34.02
C ASP A 756 -8.28 -7.17 33.23
N ILE A 757 -8.27 -8.44 32.82
CA ILE A 757 -9.34 -9.14 32.07
C ILE A 757 -9.75 -10.46 32.73
N ASN A 758 -9.19 -10.80 33.90
CA ASN A 758 -9.32 -12.10 34.54
C ASN A 758 -10.78 -12.46 34.86
N GLY A 759 -11.29 -13.48 34.17
CA GLY A 759 -12.67 -13.98 34.32
C GLY A 759 -13.74 -13.14 33.63
N VAL A 760 -13.37 -12.23 32.72
CA VAL A 760 -14.31 -11.39 31.98
C VAL A 760 -14.89 -12.12 30.75
N PHE A 761 -14.04 -12.76 29.94
CA PHE A 761 -14.45 -13.36 28.66
C PHE A 761 -14.57 -14.89 28.69
N ALA A 762 -14.11 -15.55 29.76
CA ALA A 762 -14.02 -17.01 29.86
C ALA A 762 -15.37 -17.75 29.67
N THR A 763 -16.52 -17.09 29.88
CA THR A 763 -17.86 -17.65 29.68
C THR A 763 -18.40 -17.51 28.24
N LEU A 764 -17.73 -16.74 27.38
CA LEU A 764 -18.19 -16.42 26.02
C LEU A 764 -17.75 -17.48 25.00
N ALA A 765 -18.35 -18.67 25.09
CA ALA A 765 -17.99 -19.81 24.24
C ALA A 765 -18.14 -19.58 22.72
N SER A 766 -18.92 -18.56 22.32
CA SER A 766 -19.15 -18.14 20.93
C SER A 766 -18.15 -17.11 20.40
N LEU A 767 -17.30 -16.54 21.27
CA LEU A 767 -16.39 -15.45 20.91
C LEU A 767 -15.28 -15.97 19.98
N LEU A 768 -15.20 -15.40 18.78
CA LEU A 768 -14.22 -15.73 17.74
C LEU A 768 -13.16 -14.63 17.58
N TRP A 769 -13.51 -13.37 17.86
CA TRP A 769 -12.67 -12.20 17.66
C TRP A 769 -12.62 -11.31 18.91
N LEU A 770 -11.43 -11.04 19.43
CA LEU A 770 -11.21 -10.19 20.60
C LEU A 770 -10.04 -9.23 20.35
N ASN A 771 -10.32 -7.93 20.33
CA ASN A 771 -9.30 -6.89 20.29
C ASN A 771 -9.19 -6.18 21.65
N LEU A 772 -7.99 -6.23 22.24
CA LEU A 772 -7.57 -5.64 23.50
C LEU A 772 -6.29 -4.80 23.33
N SER A 773 -5.94 -4.44 22.09
CA SER A 773 -4.76 -3.61 21.79
C SER A 773 -4.84 -2.21 22.38
N GLU A 774 -3.70 -1.52 22.46
CA GLU A 774 -3.62 -0.12 22.94
C GLU A 774 -4.30 0.05 24.31
N ASN A 775 -3.95 -0.81 25.26
CA ASN A 775 -4.47 -0.84 26.63
C ASN A 775 -3.31 -0.90 27.65
N HIS A 776 -3.63 -1.04 28.93
CA HIS A 776 -2.66 -1.05 30.03
C HIS A 776 -2.47 -2.43 30.67
N LEU A 777 -2.67 -3.52 29.91
CA LEU A 777 -2.54 -4.88 30.42
C LEU A 777 -1.07 -5.18 30.75
N VAL A 778 -0.79 -5.54 32.00
CA VAL A 778 0.56 -5.95 32.46
C VAL A 778 0.69 -7.48 32.51
N TRP A 779 -0.44 -8.18 32.76
CA TRP A 779 -0.47 -9.62 32.92
C TRP A 779 -1.53 -10.25 32.03
N PHE A 780 -1.18 -11.39 31.43
CA PHE A 780 -2.02 -12.14 30.50
C PHE A 780 -1.81 -13.64 30.72
N ASP A 781 -2.90 -14.41 30.67
CA ASP A 781 -2.88 -15.87 30.59
C ASP A 781 -4.04 -16.33 29.69
N TYR A 782 -3.81 -17.37 28.89
CA TYR A 782 -4.85 -17.92 28.01
C TYR A 782 -6.10 -18.42 28.76
N ALA A 783 -6.04 -18.64 30.08
CA ALA A 783 -7.20 -18.94 30.90
C ALA A 783 -8.25 -17.82 31.00
N PHE A 784 -7.95 -16.58 30.56
CA PHE A 784 -8.91 -15.47 30.59
C PHE A 784 -9.75 -15.35 29.32
N ILE A 785 -9.36 -16.04 28.25
CA ILE A 785 -10.06 -16.07 26.97
C ILE A 785 -10.80 -17.41 26.78
N PRO A 786 -11.87 -17.45 25.96
CA PRO A 786 -12.53 -18.69 25.60
C PRO A 786 -11.71 -19.49 24.57
N SER A 787 -11.76 -20.82 24.66
CA SER A 787 -10.93 -21.71 23.83
C SER A 787 -11.25 -21.68 22.32
N ASN A 788 -12.46 -21.27 21.94
CA ASN A 788 -12.88 -21.13 20.54
C ASN A 788 -12.38 -19.86 19.84
N LEU A 789 -11.70 -18.95 20.56
CA LEU A 789 -11.21 -17.70 19.99
C LEU A 789 -10.26 -17.96 18.81
N LYS A 790 -10.51 -17.33 17.65
CA LYS A 790 -9.72 -17.50 16.43
C LYS A 790 -8.68 -16.40 16.22
N TRP A 791 -9.01 -15.17 16.64
CA TRP A 791 -8.13 -14.02 16.51
C TRP A 791 -8.07 -13.28 17.83
N LEU A 792 -6.85 -13.05 18.32
CA LEU A 792 -6.55 -12.28 19.51
C LEU A 792 -5.53 -11.21 19.16
N ASP A 793 -5.84 -9.98 19.53
CA ASP A 793 -4.91 -8.86 19.49
C ASP A 793 -4.80 -8.24 20.87
N ILE A 794 -3.56 -8.20 21.35
CA ILE A 794 -3.11 -7.64 22.63
C ILE A 794 -1.90 -6.72 22.38
N HIS A 795 -1.73 -6.20 21.15
CA HIS A 795 -0.60 -5.34 20.81
C HIS A 795 -0.59 -4.01 21.57
N ASN A 796 0.56 -3.35 21.67
CA ASN A 796 0.72 -2.07 22.37
C ASN A 796 0.12 -2.08 23.80
N ASN A 797 0.57 -3.05 24.59
CA ASN A 797 0.25 -3.21 26.01
C ASN A 797 1.56 -3.31 26.82
N PHE A 798 1.49 -3.66 28.10
CA PHE A 798 2.66 -3.80 28.98
C PHE A 798 2.95 -5.25 29.39
N ILE A 799 2.53 -6.23 28.58
CA ILE A 799 2.59 -7.66 28.91
C ILE A 799 4.05 -8.14 28.88
N GLU A 800 4.52 -8.69 30.00
CA GLU A 800 5.90 -9.17 30.16
C GLU A 800 6.08 -10.66 29.75
N HIS A 801 5.00 -11.45 29.79
CA HIS A 801 4.99 -12.87 29.43
C HIS A 801 3.63 -13.30 28.88
N LEU A 802 3.62 -14.18 27.87
CA LEU A 802 2.40 -14.86 27.39
C LEU A 802 2.10 -16.06 28.29
N GLY A 803 1.27 -15.86 29.33
CA GLY A 803 0.95 -16.87 30.33
C GLY A 803 0.14 -18.06 29.79
N ASN A 804 0.53 -19.26 30.21
CA ASN A 804 -0.20 -20.51 29.95
C ASN A 804 -0.06 -21.44 31.17
N TYR A 805 -0.51 -20.97 32.34
CA TYR A 805 -0.32 -21.67 33.62
C TYR A 805 -0.90 -23.09 33.62
N TYR A 806 -2.02 -23.29 32.94
CA TYR A 806 -2.74 -24.56 32.87
C TYR A 806 -2.31 -25.50 31.73
N LYS A 807 -1.35 -25.09 30.88
CA LYS A 807 -0.82 -25.89 29.75
C LYS A 807 -1.89 -26.26 28.70
N ILE A 808 -2.73 -25.30 28.36
CA ILE A 808 -3.91 -25.46 27.48
C ILE A 808 -3.61 -25.09 26.00
N GLN A 809 -2.35 -25.10 25.57
CA GLN A 809 -1.93 -24.74 24.20
C GLN A 809 -2.59 -25.58 23.08
N ASP A 810 -3.10 -26.77 23.42
CA ASP A 810 -3.81 -27.68 22.52
C ASP A 810 -5.34 -27.47 22.52
N GLU A 811 -5.87 -26.82 23.55
CA GLU A 811 -7.32 -26.49 23.66
C GLU A 811 -7.64 -25.14 23.03
N ILE A 812 -6.70 -24.18 23.08
CA ILE A 812 -6.84 -22.84 22.51
C ILE A 812 -6.75 -22.88 20.97
N ARG A 813 -7.72 -22.25 20.29
CA ARG A 813 -7.89 -22.28 18.82
C ARG A 813 -7.47 -20.99 18.08
N VAL A 814 -6.64 -20.16 18.73
CA VAL A 814 -6.17 -18.88 18.19
C VAL A 814 -5.26 -19.12 16.98
N LYS A 815 -5.75 -18.72 15.79
CA LYS A 815 -5.04 -18.75 14.51
C LYS A 815 -4.16 -17.52 14.32
N THR A 816 -4.63 -16.35 14.74
CA THR A 816 -3.89 -15.09 14.63
C THR A 816 -3.70 -14.52 16.02
N LEU A 817 -2.44 -14.33 16.40
CA LEU A 817 -2.03 -13.72 17.66
C LEU A 817 -1.14 -12.52 17.34
N ASP A 818 -1.63 -11.32 17.63
CA ASP A 818 -0.80 -10.12 17.71
C ASP A 818 -0.51 -9.77 19.17
N ALA A 819 0.77 -9.85 19.53
CA ALA A 819 1.33 -9.42 20.80
C ALA A 819 2.56 -8.53 20.57
N SER A 820 2.59 -7.81 19.44
CA SER A 820 3.64 -6.84 19.13
C SER A 820 3.61 -5.64 20.09
N HIS A 821 4.69 -4.86 20.15
CA HIS A 821 4.75 -3.63 20.96
C HIS A 821 4.43 -3.84 22.45
N ASN A 822 4.85 -4.99 23.01
CA ASN A 822 4.68 -5.34 24.42
C ASN A 822 6.05 -5.33 25.14
N ARG A 823 6.14 -6.00 26.30
CA ARG A 823 7.37 -6.12 27.10
C ARG A 823 7.88 -7.56 27.19
N ILE A 824 7.49 -8.41 26.25
CA ILE A 824 7.77 -9.84 26.29
C ILE A 824 9.28 -10.07 26.25
N SER A 825 9.81 -10.85 27.20
CA SER A 825 11.26 -11.05 27.38
C SER A 825 11.79 -12.41 26.86
N GLU A 826 10.92 -13.41 26.75
CA GLU A 826 11.25 -14.76 26.29
C GLU A 826 10.03 -15.43 25.64
N VAL A 827 10.28 -16.42 24.77
CA VAL A 827 9.23 -17.20 24.11
C VAL A 827 9.57 -18.69 24.17
N SER A 828 8.61 -19.51 24.63
CA SER A 828 8.76 -20.95 24.82
C SER A 828 7.69 -21.75 24.04
N PRO A 829 7.85 -23.08 23.87
CA PRO A 829 6.87 -23.90 23.15
C PRO A 829 5.43 -23.80 23.72
N MET A 830 5.31 -23.57 25.03
CA MET A 830 4.04 -23.41 25.74
C MET A 830 3.46 -21.99 25.67
N ALA A 831 4.26 -20.98 25.35
CA ALA A 831 3.82 -19.57 25.28
C ALA A 831 2.97 -19.27 24.03
N ILE A 832 3.01 -20.15 23.02
CA ILE A 832 2.27 -20.00 21.76
C ILE A 832 1.31 -21.20 21.63
N PRO A 833 0.00 -20.98 21.33
CA PRO A 833 -0.94 -22.06 21.04
C PRO A 833 -0.59 -22.87 19.80
N ASN A 834 -0.91 -24.17 19.78
CA ASN A 834 -0.56 -25.07 18.65
C ASN A 834 -1.38 -24.80 17.37
N SER A 835 -2.46 -24.03 17.49
CA SER A 835 -3.35 -23.60 16.41
C SER A 835 -2.88 -22.37 15.62
N VAL A 836 -1.82 -21.69 16.04
CA VAL A 836 -1.37 -20.41 15.44
C VAL A 836 -0.86 -20.58 14.01
N GLU A 837 -1.41 -19.75 13.11
CA GLU A 837 -1.03 -19.57 11.71
C GLU A 837 -0.17 -18.30 11.54
N LEU A 838 -0.57 -17.20 12.19
CA LEU A 838 0.08 -15.89 12.12
C LEU A 838 0.43 -15.40 13.54
N LEU A 839 1.72 -15.15 13.79
CA LEU A 839 2.24 -14.68 15.06
C LEU A 839 3.00 -13.36 14.89
N PHE A 840 2.57 -12.30 15.56
CA PHE A 840 3.27 -11.02 15.60
C PHE A 840 3.78 -10.76 17.02
N ILE A 841 5.10 -10.73 17.19
CA ILE A 841 5.81 -10.49 18.46
C ILE A 841 6.98 -9.51 18.28
N ASN A 842 6.96 -8.75 17.18
CA ASN A 842 7.89 -7.66 16.88
C ASN A 842 7.77 -6.50 17.88
N ASN A 843 8.82 -5.69 17.99
CA ASN A 843 8.91 -4.55 18.92
C ASN A 843 8.65 -4.96 20.40
N ASN A 844 9.27 -6.05 20.85
CA ASN A 844 9.27 -6.52 22.24
C ASN A 844 10.71 -6.48 22.80
N PHE A 845 10.94 -7.06 23.99
CA PHE A 845 12.26 -7.19 24.61
C PHE A 845 12.77 -8.65 24.59
N ILE A 846 12.39 -9.43 23.57
CA ILE A 846 12.66 -10.87 23.55
C ILE A 846 14.17 -11.10 23.40
N ARG A 847 14.77 -11.77 24.38
CA ARG A 847 16.19 -12.15 24.40
C ARG A 847 16.43 -13.61 24.07
N THR A 848 15.44 -14.46 24.41
CA THR A 848 15.55 -15.91 24.32
C THR A 848 14.33 -16.49 23.60
N VAL A 849 14.57 -17.28 22.56
CA VAL A 849 13.59 -18.19 21.97
C VAL A 849 14.04 -19.60 22.32
N HIS A 850 13.23 -20.35 23.09
CA HIS A 850 13.64 -21.68 23.56
C HIS A 850 13.68 -22.71 22.42
N PRO A 851 14.51 -23.78 22.56
CA PRO A 851 14.53 -24.91 21.64
C PRO A 851 13.14 -25.50 21.37
N ASN A 852 12.88 -25.87 20.10
CA ASN A 852 11.62 -26.49 19.65
C ASN A 852 10.36 -25.62 19.81
N THR A 853 10.45 -24.30 20.00
CA THR A 853 9.29 -23.40 20.21
C THR A 853 8.22 -23.53 19.11
N PHE A 854 8.65 -23.77 17.86
CA PHE A 854 7.76 -23.91 16.70
C PHE A 854 7.49 -25.36 16.25
N LEU A 855 7.99 -26.37 16.98
CA LEU A 855 7.96 -27.77 16.54
C LEU A 855 6.54 -28.28 16.28
N ASP A 856 5.63 -28.05 17.23
CA ASP A 856 4.24 -28.53 17.18
C ASP A 856 3.28 -27.58 16.44
N LYS A 857 3.80 -26.46 15.90
CA LYS A 857 3.03 -25.40 15.25
C LYS A 857 2.75 -25.73 13.77
N VAL A 858 2.07 -26.85 13.53
CA VAL A 858 1.87 -27.42 12.17
C VAL A 858 1.19 -26.46 11.18
N ASN A 859 0.35 -25.55 11.68
CA ASN A 859 -0.39 -24.58 10.86
C ASN A 859 0.36 -23.28 10.61
N LEU A 860 1.50 -23.04 11.27
CA LEU A 860 2.28 -21.81 11.16
C LEU A 860 2.55 -21.42 9.69
N ALA A 861 2.44 -20.13 9.40
CA ALA A 861 2.64 -19.52 8.09
C ALA A 861 3.56 -18.29 8.19
N ARG A 862 3.43 -17.48 9.25
CA ARG A 862 4.32 -16.34 9.51
C ARG A 862 4.60 -16.12 11.00
N VAL A 863 5.86 -15.80 11.32
CA VAL A 863 6.27 -15.22 12.61
C VAL A 863 7.02 -13.92 12.38
N ASP A 864 6.58 -12.84 13.02
CA ASP A 864 7.28 -11.56 13.02
C ASP A 864 7.98 -11.33 14.37
N MET A 865 9.32 -11.33 14.38
CA MET A 865 10.15 -11.02 15.56
C MET A 865 11.01 -9.78 15.34
N TYR A 866 10.70 -8.96 14.34
CA TYR A 866 11.48 -7.77 14.01
C TYR A 866 11.64 -6.83 15.22
N ALA A 867 12.84 -6.24 15.38
CA ALA A 867 13.20 -5.33 16.46
C ALA A 867 12.88 -5.89 17.87
N ASN A 868 13.70 -6.85 18.30
CA ASN A 868 13.73 -7.41 19.64
C ASN A 868 15.17 -7.33 20.21
N ASP A 869 15.39 -7.87 21.42
CA ASP A 869 16.69 -7.92 22.10
C ASP A 869 17.45 -9.24 21.83
N LEU A 870 17.19 -9.94 20.70
CA LEU A 870 17.82 -11.24 20.43
C LEU A 870 19.33 -11.05 20.18
N VAL A 871 20.16 -11.75 20.96
CA VAL A 871 21.62 -11.72 20.83
C VAL A 871 22.14 -13.03 20.23
N ASN A 872 21.83 -14.17 20.85
CA ASN A 872 22.27 -15.49 20.38
C ASN A 872 21.04 -16.31 19.97
N LEU A 873 21.17 -17.11 18.90
CA LEU A 873 20.10 -17.97 18.39
C LEU A 873 20.61 -19.38 18.12
N GLU A 874 19.96 -20.36 18.73
CA GLU A 874 20.16 -21.77 18.37
C GLU A 874 19.33 -22.15 17.14
N LEU A 875 19.89 -22.95 16.24
CA LEU A 875 19.14 -23.61 15.15
C LEU A 875 17.96 -24.44 15.70
N SER A 876 18.10 -24.98 16.91
CA SER A 876 17.09 -25.79 17.61
C SER A 876 15.79 -25.01 17.88
N SER A 877 15.87 -23.69 18.09
CA SER A 877 14.73 -22.83 18.40
C SER A 877 13.77 -22.65 17.22
N PHE A 878 14.28 -22.78 15.99
CA PHE A 878 13.53 -22.66 14.74
C PHE A 878 13.13 -24.01 14.13
N ARG A 879 13.30 -25.11 14.87
CA ARG A 879 12.92 -26.45 14.38
C ARG A 879 11.41 -26.57 14.21
N LEU A 880 10.99 -27.09 13.06
CA LEU A 880 9.59 -27.36 12.70
C LEU A 880 9.35 -28.88 12.57
N SER A 881 8.08 -29.29 12.72
CA SER A 881 7.64 -30.60 12.21
C SER A 881 7.82 -30.65 10.68
N PRO A 882 8.19 -31.81 10.08
CA PRO A 882 8.45 -31.91 8.64
C PRO A 882 7.25 -31.45 7.78
N ILE A 883 7.45 -30.41 6.97
CA ILE A 883 6.36 -29.77 6.23
C ILE A 883 6.18 -30.44 4.85
N PRO A 884 4.98 -30.95 4.52
CA PRO A 884 4.68 -31.55 3.22
C PRO A 884 5.01 -30.63 2.04
N PHE A 885 5.36 -31.21 0.89
CA PHE A 885 5.75 -30.46 -0.33
C PHE A 885 4.62 -29.60 -0.92
N ASN A 886 3.36 -29.86 -0.58
CA ASN A 886 2.20 -29.10 -1.05
C ASN A 886 1.88 -27.84 -0.24
N LYS A 887 2.60 -27.57 0.87
CA LYS A 887 2.48 -26.37 1.70
C LYS A 887 3.70 -25.46 1.54
N SER A 888 3.51 -24.14 1.65
CA SER A 888 4.58 -23.17 1.83
C SER A 888 5.38 -23.45 3.13
N LEU A 889 6.66 -23.05 3.17
CA LEU A 889 7.44 -23.04 4.41
C LEU A 889 7.11 -21.74 5.18
N PRO A 890 7.01 -21.75 6.52
CA PRO A 890 6.70 -20.56 7.30
C PRO A 890 7.75 -19.47 7.10
N GLU A 891 7.29 -18.23 6.98
CA GLU A 891 8.14 -17.04 6.91
C GLU A 891 8.48 -16.53 8.31
N ILE A 892 9.75 -16.19 8.53
CA ILE A 892 10.19 -15.51 9.76
C ILE A 892 10.96 -14.23 9.43
N TYR A 893 10.72 -13.19 10.23
CA TYR A 893 11.38 -11.89 10.17
C TYR A 893 12.19 -11.68 11.45
N LEU A 894 13.51 -11.47 11.33
CA LEU A 894 14.47 -11.35 12.45
C LEU A 894 15.27 -10.03 12.44
N GLY A 895 15.06 -9.15 11.47
CA GLY A 895 15.78 -7.88 11.34
C GLY A 895 15.65 -6.97 12.57
N GLY A 896 16.57 -6.03 12.71
CA GLY A 896 16.58 -5.07 13.82
C GLY A 896 16.97 -5.63 15.19
N ASN A 897 17.39 -6.90 15.27
CA ASN A 897 17.91 -7.54 16.49
C ASN A 897 19.43 -7.37 16.64
N PRO A 898 19.97 -7.22 17.87
CA PRO A 898 21.40 -7.04 18.15
C PRO A 898 22.20 -8.37 18.15
N LEU A 899 22.09 -9.14 17.07
CA LEU A 899 22.64 -10.50 16.99
C LEU A 899 24.18 -10.53 17.06
N HIS A 900 24.73 -11.40 17.91
CA HIS A 900 26.16 -11.70 17.99
C HIS A 900 26.43 -13.00 17.23
N CYS A 901 26.97 -12.86 16.02
CA CYS A 901 27.23 -13.98 15.14
C CYS A 901 28.61 -14.61 15.44
N ASP A 902 28.63 -15.51 16.42
CA ASP A 902 29.78 -16.37 16.73
C ASP A 902 29.75 -17.68 15.90
N CYS A 903 30.66 -18.61 16.19
CA CYS A 903 30.75 -19.89 15.48
C CYS A 903 29.47 -20.75 15.55
N THR A 904 28.58 -20.52 16.53
CA THR A 904 27.32 -21.28 16.68
C THR A 904 26.20 -20.76 15.78
N MET A 905 26.41 -19.61 15.10
CA MET A 905 25.39 -18.92 14.31
C MET A 905 25.66 -18.90 12.79
N GLU A 906 26.67 -19.63 12.31
CA GLU A 906 26.99 -19.77 10.88
C GLU A 906 25.79 -20.27 10.05
N TRP A 907 24.97 -21.14 10.65
CA TRP A 907 23.75 -21.69 10.06
C TRP A 907 22.77 -20.61 9.58
N LEU A 908 22.79 -19.41 10.18
CA LEU A 908 21.86 -18.31 9.87
C LEU A 908 22.00 -17.82 8.43
N GLN A 909 23.21 -17.87 7.85
CA GLN A 909 23.41 -17.59 6.43
C GLN A 909 22.83 -18.67 5.52
N ARG A 910 22.81 -19.92 6.00
CA ARG A 910 22.51 -21.11 5.18
C ARG A 910 21.09 -21.63 5.34
N ILE A 911 20.33 -21.22 6.35
CA ILE A 911 19.00 -21.78 6.67
C ILE A 911 18.04 -21.83 5.49
N ASN A 912 17.97 -20.77 4.67
CA ASN A 912 17.13 -20.73 3.47
C ASN A 912 17.54 -21.78 2.41
N ASN A 913 18.82 -22.17 2.39
CA ASN A 913 19.37 -23.21 1.51
C ASN A 913 19.26 -24.63 2.11
N MET A 914 18.90 -24.78 3.39
CA MET A 914 18.65 -26.09 4.05
C MET A 914 17.27 -26.69 3.70
N SER A 915 16.61 -26.14 2.68
CA SER A 915 15.22 -26.40 2.30
C SER A 915 14.93 -27.86 1.89
N TYR A 916 15.95 -28.69 1.66
CA TYR A 916 15.81 -30.13 1.37
C TYR A 916 15.20 -30.93 2.54
N THR A 917 15.38 -30.47 3.79
CA THR A 917 14.85 -31.15 4.99
C THR A 917 13.43 -30.72 5.35
N ARG A 918 12.96 -29.59 4.81
CA ARG A 918 11.62 -28.97 5.06
C ARG A 918 11.21 -28.96 6.55
N SER A 919 12.20 -28.84 7.43
CA SER A 919 12.07 -28.90 8.90
C SER A 919 12.53 -27.59 9.56
N TYR A 920 12.74 -26.54 8.76
CA TYR A 920 13.16 -25.20 9.16
C TYR A 920 12.39 -24.15 8.34
N PRO A 921 12.12 -22.96 8.90
CA PRO A 921 11.43 -21.87 8.24
C PRO A 921 12.31 -21.17 7.21
N LYS A 922 11.70 -20.28 6.42
CA LYS A 922 12.40 -19.35 5.54
C LYS A 922 12.52 -17.99 6.23
N ILE A 923 13.74 -17.48 6.37
CA ILE A 923 13.98 -16.12 6.87
C ILE A 923 13.88 -15.14 5.70
N MET A 924 12.99 -14.15 5.82
CA MET A 924 12.63 -13.27 4.71
C MET A 924 13.46 -11.98 4.64
N ASP A 925 14.16 -11.62 5.72
CA ASP A 925 14.84 -10.34 5.88
C ASP A 925 16.34 -10.46 6.23
N LEU A 926 17.00 -11.54 5.78
CA LEU A 926 18.45 -11.77 5.94
C LEU A 926 19.31 -10.55 5.54
N ASP A 927 18.92 -9.83 4.49
CA ASP A 927 19.61 -8.62 4.00
C ASP A 927 19.61 -7.47 5.03
N ASN A 928 18.65 -7.45 5.96
CA ASN A 928 18.52 -6.44 7.01
C ASN A 928 19.19 -6.86 8.33
N ILE A 929 19.75 -8.07 8.42
CA ILE A 929 20.43 -8.56 9.62
C ILE A 929 21.85 -7.98 9.68
N VAL A 930 22.20 -7.40 10.82
CA VAL A 930 23.55 -6.93 11.13
C VAL A 930 24.09 -7.77 12.28
N CYS A 931 25.18 -8.47 12.02
CA CYS A 931 25.93 -9.25 12.99
C CYS A 931 26.94 -8.38 13.74
N ARG A 932 27.02 -8.54 15.06
CA ARG A 932 28.24 -8.23 15.82
C ARG A 932 29.18 -9.43 15.74
N MET A 933 30.43 -9.19 15.34
CA MET A 933 31.43 -10.26 15.12
C MET A 933 32.32 -10.45 16.35
N THR A 934 32.67 -11.71 16.68
CA THR A 934 33.54 -12.05 17.82
C THR A 934 34.98 -11.57 17.64
N HIS A 935 35.52 -11.73 16.43
CA HIS A 935 36.86 -11.26 16.05
C HIS A 935 36.74 -10.39 14.80
N SER A 936 37.21 -9.15 14.88
CA SER A 936 37.24 -8.23 13.72
C SER A 936 38.20 -7.06 14.00
N ARG A 937 39.28 -6.97 13.22
CA ARG A 937 40.21 -5.82 13.27
C ARG A 937 39.61 -4.59 12.58
N GLY A 938 38.67 -3.93 13.27
CA GLY A 938 38.12 -2.62 12.91
C GLY A 938 36.59 -2.56 12.80
N MET A 939 35.97 -3.48 12.06
CA MET A 939 34.52 -3.51 11.84
C MET A 939 33.81 -4.49 12.80
N THR A 940 33.46 -4.01 13.99
CA THR A 940 32.75 -4.82 15.01
C THR A 940 31.34 -5.25 14.62
N HIS A 941 30.74 -4.59 13.61
CA HIS A 941 29.42 -4.90 13.08
C HIS A 941 29.49 -5.04 11.56
N MET A 942 28.87 -6.08 11.01
CA MET A 942 28.87 -6.42 9.60
C MET A 942 27.47 -6.90 9.16
N PRO A 943 26.94 -6.48 7.99
CA PRO A 943 25.73 -7.07 7.43
C PRO A 943 25.91 -8.58 7.21
N LEU A 944 24.93 -9.40 7.59
CA LEU A 944 25.02 -10.87 7.54
C LEU A 944 25.41 -11.40 6.15
N VAL A 945 24.95 -10.75 5.08
CA VAL A 945 25.21 -11.10 3.67
C VAL A 945 26.66 -10.83 3.24
N GLN A 946 27.41 -10.00 3.99
CA GLN A 946 28.81 -9.68 3.70
C GLN A 946 29.81 -10.55 4.46
N ALA A 947 29.38 -11.17 5.57
CA ALA A 947 30.23 -12.07 6.35
C ALA A 947 30.54 -13.36 5.58
N LYS A 948 31.75 -13.88 5.74
CA LYS A 948 32.17 -15.20 5.24
C LYS A 948 31.98 -16.25 6.34
N PRO A 949 31.84 -17.54 6.00
CA PRO A 949 31.84 -18.61 7.00
C PRO A 949 33.06 -18.61 7.95
N SER A 950 34.22 -18.16 7.47
CA SER A 950 35.46 -17.99 8.26
C SER A 950 35.37 -16.92 9.35
N ASP A 951 34.39 -16.01 9.27
CA ASP A 951 34.28 -14.88 10.18
C ASP A 951 33.42 -15.24 11.43
N PHE A 952 32.70 -16.37 11.37
CA PHE A 952 31.89 -16.93 12.47
C PHE A 952 32.79 -17.71 13.43
N LEU A 953 33.40 -16.98 14.37
CA LEU A 953 34.40 -17.54 15.29
C LEU A 953 33.96 -17.46 16.76
N CYS A 954 34.37 -18.45 17.55
CA CYS A 954 34.22 -18.49 19.01
C CYS A 954 35.59 -18.47 19.69
N THR A 955 35.69 -17.83 20.85
CA THR A 955 36.91 -17.82 21.68
C THR A 955 37.16 -19.18 22.34
N TYR A 956 38.43 -19.59 22.44
CA TYR A 956 38.82 -20.79 23.19
C TYR A 956 40.10 -20.58 24.03
N GLU A 957 40.21 -21.28 25.16
CA GLU A 957 41.41 -21.32 26.01
C GLU A 957 42.20 -22.61 25.80
N THR A 958 41.52 -23.77 25.84
CA THR A 958 42.08 -25.08 25.47
C THR A 958 41.09 -25.91 24.65
N HIS A 959 41.60 -26.79 23.79
CA HIS A 959 40.80 -27.80 23.08
C HIS A 959 41.54 -29.15 22.97
N CYS A 960 40.76 -30.23 23.04
CA CYS A 960 41.22 -31.61 22.89
C CYS A 960 40.29 -32.34 21.92
N PHE A 961 40.82 -32.81 20.79
CA PHE A 961 40.02 -33.57 19.82
C PHE A 961 39.62 -34.93 20.38
N ALA A 962 38.35 -35.31 20.20
CA ALA A 962 37.79 -36.57 20.68
C ALA A 962 38.49 -37.85 20.14
N LEU A 963 39.28 -37.73 19.06
CA LEU A 963 40.09 -38.82 18.50
C LEU A 963 41.45 -39.01 19.20
N CYS A 964 41.83 -38.15 20.15
CA CYS A 964 43.06 -38.29 20.91
C CYS A 964 42.79 -38.39 22.41
N HIS A 965 43.50 -39.29 23.09
CA HIS A 965 43.64 -39.19 24.54
C HIS A 965 44.65 -38.07 24.84
N CYS A 966 44.15 -36.91 25.25
CA CYS A 966 44.97 -35.91 25.92
C CYS A 966 45.52 -36.53 27.21
N CYS A 967 46.81 -36.80 27.23
CA CYS A 967 47.55 -37.27 28.41
C CYS A 967 48.25 -36.07 29.07
N ASP A 968 48.48 -36.15 30.39
CA ASP A 968 49.11 -35.10 31.23
C ASP A 968 50.59 -34.78 30.92
N PHE A 969 51.05 -35.02 29.68
CA PHE A 969 52.41 -34.74 29.22
C PHE A 969 52.36 -33.88 27.96
N ASP A 970 53.03 -32.72 27.99
CA ASP A 970 53.24 -31.75 26.88
C ASP A 970 53.86 -32.35 25.58
N ALA A 971 54.09 -33.66 25.51
CA ALA A 971 54.75 -34.36 24.41
C ALA A 971 53.77 -34.92 23.34
N CYS A 972 52.47 -34.71 23.51
CA CYS A 972 51.45 -35.04 22.51
C CYS A 972 50.85 -33.76 21.94
N ASP A 973 51.01 -33.50 20.64
CA ASP A 973 50.45 -32.36 19.89
C ASP A 973 48.90 -32.40 19.74
N CYS A 974 48.20 -32.98 20.72
CA CYS A 974 46.75 -33.20 20.72
C CYS A 974 45.95 -32.19 21.57
N GLU A 975 46.59 -31.55 22.55
CA GLU A 975 45.99 -30.45 23.30
C GLU A 975 46.39 -29.12 22.65
N MET A 976 45.40 -28.35 22.23
CA MET A 976 45.60 -27.01 21.68
C MET A 976 45.32 -25.97 22.76
N THR A 977 46.38 -25.45 23.36
CA THR A 977 46.31 -24.34 24.33
C THR A 977 46.47 -23.01 23.62
N CYS A 978 45.58 -22.05 23.88
CA CYS A 978 45.78 -20.66 23.47
C CYS A 978 46.99 -20.08 24.22
N PRO A 979 47.97 -19.42 23.56
CA PRO A 979 49.15 -18.93 24.26
C PRO A 979 48.80 -17.79 25.23
N ASN A 980 49.55 -17.70 26.33
CA ASN A 980 49.38 -16.65 27.34
C ASN A 980 49.47 -15.25 26.70
N ASN A 981 48.57 -14.34 27.11
CA ASN A 981 48.40 -12.98 26.57
C ASN A 981 48.00 -12.90 25.09
N CYS A 982 47.57 -14.01 24.48
CA CYS A 982 46.93 -14.01 23.16
C CYS A 982 45.41 -14.20 23.28
N SER A 983 44.67 -13.86 22.23
CA SER A 983 43.26 -14.20 22.06
C SER A 983 43.13 -15.17 20.89
N CYS A 984 42.54 -16.34 21.14
CA CYS A 984 42.40 -17.40 20.13
C CYS A 984 40.94 -17.65 19.78
N TYR A 985 40.66 -17.87 18.50
CA TYR A 985 39.31 -17.99 17.96
C TYR A 985 39.23 -19.11 16.92
N GLN A 986 38.15 -19.88 16.91
CA GLN A 986 37.93 -21.01 15.99
C GLN A 986 36.53 -21.01 15.37
N ASP A 987 36.40 -21.54 14.15
CA ASP A 987 35.10 -21.95 13.58
C ASP A 987 34.67 -23.33 14.12
N GLU A 988 33.37 -23.67 14.05
CA GLU A 988 32.83 -24.94 14.58
C GLU A 988 33.54 -26.20 14.01
N THR A 989 34.13 -26.08 12.83
CA THR A 989 34.77 -27.19 12.10
C THR A 989 36.30 -27.26 12.27
N TRP A 990 36.91 -26.36 13.04
CA TRP A 990 38.37 -26.21 13.18
C TRP A 990 39.10 -26.01 11.82
N ASN A 991 38.41 -25.48 10.80
CA ASN A 991 39.01 -25.17 9.49
C ASN A 991 39.65 -23.77 9.43
N THR A 992 39.26 -22.92 10.37
CA THR A 992 39.77 -21.57 10.62
C THR A 992 40.12 -21.49 12.11
N ASN A 993 41.40 -21.27 12.40
CA ASN A 993 41.93 -21.04 13.72
C ASN A 993 42.79 -19.77 13.69
N VAL A 994 42.35 -18.74 14.39
CA VAL A 994 42.92 -17.40 14.45
C VAL A 994 43.56 -17.20 15.82
N VAL A 995 44.85 -16.88 15.84
CA VAL A 995 45.60 -16.60 17.08
C VAL A 995 46.14 -15.18 17.00
N ASP A 996 45.63 -14.29 17.86
CA ASP A 996 46.06 -12.89 17.93
C ASP A 996 46.88 -12.62 19.21
N CYS A 997 48.19 -12.44 19.04
CA CYS A 997 49.18 -12.14 20.06
C CYS A 997 49.79 -10.73 19.87
N SER A 998 49.05 -9.81 19.26
CA SER A 998 49.61 -8.56 18.74
C SER A 998 49.62 -7.44 19.77
N SER A 999 50.54 -6.50 19.61
CA SER A 999 50.73 -5.33 20.49
C SER A 999 50.92 -5.67 21.98
N GLN A 1000 51.50 -6.83 22.29
CA GLN A 1000 51.74 -7.31 23.66
C GLN A 1000 53.08 -6.85 24.24
N ASN A 1001 53.90 -6.11 23.47
CA ASN A 1001 55.31 -5.81 23.81
C ASN A 1001 56.15 -7.06 24.09
N ALA A 1002 55.82 -8.19 23.46
CA ALA A 1002 56.55 -9.44 23.62
C ALA A 1002 57.95 -9.36 22.98
N GLN A 1003 58.96 -9.86 23.69
CA GLN A 1003 60.35 -9.98 23.20
C GLN A 1003 60.64 -11.35 22.59
N ASP A 1004 59.88 -12.38 22.99
CA ASP A 1004 59.98 -13.75 22.49
C ASP A 1004 58.65 -14.18 21.87
N ILE A 1005 58.69 -14.99 20.81
CA ILE A 1005 57.47 -15.53 20.18
C ILE A 1005 56.90 -16.66 21.06
N PRO A 1006 55.57 -16.74 21.28
CA PRO A 1006 54.99 -17.74 22.18
C PRO A 1006 55.31 -19.19 21.77
N VAL A 1007 55.84 -19.98 22.71
CA VAL A 1007 56.29 -21.36 22.46
C VAL A 1007 55.13 -22.30 22.08
N LYS A 1008 53.95 -22.10 22.70
CA LYS A 1008 52.75 -22.94 22.52
C LYS A 1008 51.78 -22.43 21.44
N ILE A 1009 52.27 -21.94 20.29
CA ILE A 1009 51.39 -21.64 19.14
C ILE A 1009 50.71 -22.94 18.65
N PRO A 1010 49.37 -23.02 18.55
CA PRO A 1010 48.64 -24.20 18.05
C PRO A 1010 49.15 -24.71 16.70
N MET A 1011 49.10 -26.03 16.49
CA MET A 1011 49.68 -26.69 15.32
C MET A 1011 48.83 -26.57 14.04
N ASP A 1012 47.54 -26.32 14.21
CA ASP A 1012 46.50 -26.14 13.19
C ASP A 1012 46.26 -24.68 12.82
N VAL A 1013 46.92 -23.72 13.49
CA VAL A 1013 46.72 -22.28 13.30
C VAL A 1013 46.69 -21.90 11.82
N THR A 1014 45.65 -21.19 11.39
CA THR A 1014 45.47 -20.75 10.01
C THR A 1014 45.83 -19.28 9.82
N GLU A 1015 45.57 -18.46 10.83
CA GLU A 1015 45.97 -17.05 10.85
C GLU A 1015 46.67 -16.73 12.15
N LEU A 1016 47.90 -16.23 12.06
CA LEU A 1016 48.72 -15.89 13.22
C LEU A 1016 49.13 -14.42 13.16
N TYR A 1017 48.72 -13.67 14.19
CA TYR A 1017 49.03 -12.27 14.33
C TYR A 1017 50.01 -12.06 15.49
N LEU A 1018 51.21 -11.59 15.15
CA LEU A 1018 52.31 -11.27 16.07
C LEU A 1018 52.76 -9.81 15.90
N ASP A 1019 51.96 -8.95 15.24
CA ASP A 1019 52.35 -7.60 14.87
C ASP A 1019 52.43 -6.62 16.07
N GLY A 1020 53.28 -5.59 15.97
CA GLY A 1020 53.44 -4.58 17.03
C GLY A 1020 54.17 -5.06 18.30
N ASN A 1021 55.04 -6.08 18.20
CA ASN A 1021 55.87 -6.60 19.30
C ASN A 1021 57.35 -6.14 19.18
N ASP A 1022 58.33 -6.78 19.83
CA ASP A 1022 59.75 -6.43 19.70
C ASP A 1022 60.70 -7.64 19.69
N PHE A 1023 60.50 -8.56 18.74
CA PHE A 1023 61.15 -9.89 18.73
C PHE A 1023 62.65 -9.91 18.37
N LYS A 1024 63.17 -8.86 17.72
CA LYS A 1024 64.54 -8.76 17.16
C LYS A 1024 64.95 -9.77 16.09
N GLU A 1025 64.64 -11.05 16.24
CA GLU A 1025 65.05 -12.13 15.33
C GLU A 1025 63.92 -13.15 15.12
N LEU A 1026 63.81 -13.70 13.91
CA LEU A 1026 62.95 -14.87 13.63
C LEU A 1026 63.80 -16.14 13.47
N GLU A 1027 63.80 -17.01 14.49
CA GLU A 1027 64.59 -18.24 14.50
C GLU A 1027 64.07 -19.35 13.57
N ASN A 1028 64.96 -20.28 13.19
CA ASN A 1028 64.66 -21.41 12.29
C ASN A 1028 63.52 -22.36 12.76
N HIS A 1029 63.18 -22.41 14.05
CA HIS A 1029 62.30 -23.46 14.60
C HIS A 1029 60.89 -22.98 15.00
N VAL A 1030 60.64 -21.67 14.99
CA VAL A 1030 59.42 -21.06 15.58
C VAL A 1030 58.13 -21.59 14.97
N PHE A 1031 58.07 -21.72 13.64
CA PHE A 1031 56.86 -22.11 12.92
C PHE A 1031 56.83 -23.59 12.50
N ILE A 1032 57.72 -24.43 13.04
CA ILE A 1032 57.77 -25.86 12.72
C ILE A 1032 56.43 -26.52 13.01
N GLY A 1033 55.91 -27.27 12.04
CA GLY A 1033 54.70 -28.09 12.19
C GLY A 1033 53.39 -27.37 11.95
N ARG A 1034 53.38 -26.04 11.79
CA ARG A 1034 52.16 -25.21 11.60
C ARG A 1034 51.70 -25.24 10.14
N LYS A 1035 51.39 -26.46 9.67
CA LYS A 1035 51.16 -26.78 8.25
C LYS A 1035 49.92 -26.17 7.65
N ASN A 1036 48.98 -25.68 8.47
CA ASN A 1036 47.70 -25.11 8.02
C ASN A 1036 47.73 -23.57 7.91
N MET A 1037 48.86 -22.94 8.27
CA MET A 1037 48.98 -21.48 8.27
C MET A 1037 48.84 -20.91 6.86
N LYS A 1038 47.88 -19.99 6.71
CA LYS A 1038 47.53 -19.26 5.49
C LYS A 1038 48.02 -17.82 5.54
N VAL A 1039 47.96 -17.19 6.72
CA VAL A 1039 48.28 -15.77 6.92
C VAL A 1039 49.20 -15.60 8.14
N LEU A 1040 50.27 -14.83 7.97
CA LEU A 1040 51.22 -14.51 9.04
C LEU A 1040 51.51 -12.99 9.09
N TYR A 1041 51.10 -12.35 10.18
CA TYR A 1041 51.44 -10.96 10.49
C TYR A 1041 52.59 -10.89 11.50
N VAL A 1042 53.72 -10.32 11.07
CA VAL A 1042 54.93 -10.06 11.87
C VAL A 1042 55.46 -8.64 11.60
N ASN A 1043 54.59 -7.75 11.10
CA ASN A 1043 54.91 -6.37 10.78
C ASN A 1043 55.05 -5.50 12.03
N ALA A 1044 55.87 -4.45 11.93
CA ALA A 1044 56.13 -3.51 13.03
C ALA A 1044 56.57 -4.17 14.36
N SER A 1045 57.27 -5.31 14.29
CA SER A 1045 57.66 -6.12 15.45
C SER A 1045 59.17 -6.09 15.76
N GLY A 1046 59.86 -5.03 15.35
CA GLY A 1046 61.26 -4.75 15.70
C GLY A 1046 62.31 -5.70 15.11
N ILE A 1047 61.95 -6.52 14.11
CA ILE A 1047 62.81 -7.60 13.59
C ILE A 1047 64.01 -7.03 12.81
N GLU A 1048 65.23 -7.42 13.16
CA GLU A 1048 66.49 -7.04 12.51
C GLU A 1048 67.04 -8.14 11.57
N THR A 1049 66.81 -9.41 11.92
CA THR A 1049 67.31 -10.60 11.17
C THR A 1049 66.26 -11.71 11.05
N ILE A 1050 66.30 -12.43 9.92
CA ILE A 1050 65.50 -13.64 9.67
C ILE A 1050 66.46 -14.77 9.29
N GLN A 1051 66.35 -15.92 9.96
CA GLN A 1051 67.22 -17.07 9.67
C GLN A 1051 66.80 -17.80 8.37
N ASN A 1052 67.76 -18.43 7.69
CA ASN A 1052 67.56 -18.97 6.34
C ASN A 1052 66.55 -20.14 6.23
N ARG A 1053 66.06 -20.70 7.34
CA ARG A 1053 65.10 -21.82 7.35
C ARG A 1053 63.86 -21.58 8.21
N THR A 1054 63.64 -20.35 8.69
CA THR A 1054 62.49 -19.94 9.53
C THR A 1054 61.13 -20.42 8.98
N PHE A 1055 60.95 -20.39 7.66
CA PHE A 1055 59.69 -20.76 7.01
C PHE A 1055 59.65 -22.19 6.46
N ASN A 1056 60.73 -22.98 6.60
CA ASN A 1056 60.79 -24.37 6.10
C ASN A 1056 59.87 -25.35 6.86
N GLY A 1057 59.33 -24.92 8.01
CA GLY A 1057 58.37 -25.68 8.81
C GLY A 1057 56.91 -25.53 8.38
N LEU A 1058 56.63 -24.55 7.52
CA LEU A 1058 55.33 -24.33 6.89
C LEU A 1058 55.22 -25.22 5.64
N ASN A 1059 54.00 -25.59 5.26
CA ASN A 1059 53.78 -26.39 4.06
C ASN A 1059 53.87 -25.49 2.82
N ASP A 1060 54.65 -25.89 1.81
CA ASP A 1060 54.92 -25.12 0.58
C ASP A 1060 53.63 -24.65 -0.15
N LEU A 1061 52.51 -25.31 0.14
CA LEU A 1061 51.20 -25.08 -0.47
C LEU A 1061 50.24 -24.17 0.31
N THR A 1062 50.51 -23.80 1.57
CA THR A 1062 49.47 -23.21 2.45
C THR A 1062 49.60 -21.73 2.77
N LEU A 1063 50.82 -21.21 2.99
CA LEU A 1063 50.99 -19.79 3.32
C LEU A 1063 50.74 -18.93 2.07
N LYS A 1064 49.71 -18.09 2.13
CA LYS A 1064 49.25 -17.19 1.07
C LYS A 1064 49.65 -15.74 1.33
N GLU A 1065 49.68 -15.30 2.59
CA GLU A 1065 49.93 -13.90 2.93
C GLU A 1065 51.00 -13.78 4.02
N LEU A 1066 52.01 -12.94 3.77
CA LEU A 1066 53.13 -12.69 4.69
C LEU A 1066 53.42 -11.19 4.84
N TYR A 1067 53.20 -10.68 6.04
CA TYR A 1067 53.34 -9.26 6.37
C TYR A 1067 54.57 -9.01 7.25
N LEU A 1068 55.64 -8.49 6.64
CA LEU A 1068 56.95 -8.21 7.25
C LEU A 1068 57.31 -6.70 7.25
N GLN A 1069 56.39 -5.84 6.83
CA GLN A 1069 56.61 -4.41 6.66
C GLN A 1069 56.91 -3.65 7.97
N SER A 1070 57.55 -2.50 7.86
CA SER A 1070 57.88 -1.61 8.98
C SER A 1070 58.74 -2.25 10.09
N ASN A 1071 59.57 -3.22 9.74
CA ASN A 1071 60.57 -3.81 10.62
C ASN A 1071 61.96 -3.15 10.41
N LEU A 1072 63.01 -3.73 10.99
CA LEU A 1072 64.38 -3.24 10.92
C LEU A 1072 65.28 -4.14 10.05
N ILE A 1073 64.69 -5.00 9.21
CA ILE A 1073 65.37 -6.11 8.54
C ILE A 1073 66.44 -5.58 7.58
N ALA A 1074 67.70 -5.88 7.86
CA ALA A 1074 68.84 -5.41 7.05
C ALA A 1074 69.36 -6.46 6.05
N TYR A 1075 69.09 -7.74 6.30
CA TYR A 1075 69.54 -8.87 5.50
C TYR A 1075 68.49 -10.00 5.49
N ILE A 1076 68.28 -10.57 4.31
CA ILE A 1076 67.46 -11.77 4.07
C ILE A 1076 68.34 -12.74 3.27
N GLY A 1077 68.33 -14.02 3.63
CA GLY A 1077 69.08 -15.04 2.89
C GLY A 1077 68.38 -15.44 1.59
N ASN A 1078 69.15 -15.69 0.53
CA ASN A 1078 68.70 -16.08 -0.81
C ASN A 1078 67.77 -17.32 -0.89
N ASN A 1079 67.63 -18.09 0.21
CA ASN A 1079 66.75 -19.25 0.25
C ASN A 1079 65.59 -19.08 1.26
N THR A 1080 65.50 -17.96 1.98
CA THR A 1080 64.55 -17.76 3.09
C THR A 1080 63.10 -17.90 2.65
N PHE A 1081 62.74 -17.45 1.44
CA PHE A 1081 61.39 -17.56 0.89
C PHE A 1081 61.23 -18.69 -0.15
N SER A 1082 62.27 -19.50 -0.39
CA SER A 1082 62.28 -20.47 -1.51
C SER A 1082 61.27 -21.63 -1.37
N SER A 1083 60.73 -21.87 -0.17
CA SER A 1083 59.62 -22.82 0.07
C SER A 1083 58.23 -22.23 -0.19
N LEU A 1084 58.07 -20.89 -0.19
CA LEU A 1084 56.77 -20.21 -0.17
C LEU A 1084 56.17 -20.04 -1.58
N ASN A 1085 55.92 -21.17 -2.25
CA ASN A 1085 55.52 -21.21 -3.66
C ASN A 1085 54.02 -20.89 -3.90
N SER A 1086 53.18 -20.94 -2.86
CA SER A 1086 51.76 -20.53 -2.88
C SER A 1086 51.51 -19.07 -2.44
N LEU A 1087 52.56 -18.28 -2.18
CA LEU A 1087 52.41 -16.93 -1.64
C LEU A 1087 51.73 -15.98 -2.65
N GLU A 1088 50.60 -15.40 -2.25
CA GLU A 1088 49.77 -14.48 -3.04
C GLU A 1088 50.07 -13.00 -2.70
N ILE A 1089 50.40 -12.71 -1.44
CA ILE A 1089 50.71 -11.38 -0.92
C ILE A 1089 52.00 -11.43 -0.09
N ILE A 1090 52.94 -10.53 -0.37
CA ILE A 1090 54.08 -10.26 0.54
C ILE A 1090 54.38 -8.76 0.69
N ARG A 1091 54.47 -8.31 1.93
CA ARG A 1091 54.76 -6.92 2.30
C ARG A 1091 56.13 -6.84 2.98
N LEU A 1092 57.10 -6.18 2.34
CA LEU A 1092 58.49 -6.00 2.78
C LEU A 1092 58.89 -4.51 2.93
N ASP A 1093 57.98 -3.59 2.67
CA ASP A 1093 58.22 -2.15 2.69
C ASP A 1093 58.62 -1.61 4.08
N GLY A 1094 59.30 -0.47 4.10
CA GLY A 1094 59.70 0.20 5.35
C GLY A 1094 60.75 -0.55 6.18
N ASN A 1095 61.57 -1.40 5.55
CA ASN A 1095 62.68 -2.14 6.17
C ASN A 1095 64.05 -1.49 5.88
N LYS A 1096 65.16 -2.18 6.21
CA LYS A 1096 66.54 -1.70 6.00
C LYS A 1096 67.27 -2.45 4.88
N LEU A 1097 66.56 -3.06 3.94
CA LEU A 1097 67.17 -3.87 2.88
C LEU A 1097 67.96 -3.00 1.90
N VAL A 1098 69.25 -3.32 1.72
CA VAL A 1098 70.16 -2.59 0.81
C VAL A 1098 70.39 -3.37 -0.50
N GLN A 1099 70.58 -4.69 -0.41
CA GLN A 1099 70.79 -5.59 -1.55
C GLN A 1099 70.13 -6.94 -1.23
N TYR A 1100 69.06 -7.28 -1.94
CA TYR A 1100 68.40 -8.59 -1.90
C TYR A 1100 67.87 -8.92 -3.30
N PRO A 1101 68.09 -10.14 -3.84
CA PRO A 1101 67.62 -10.56 -5.16
C PRO A 1101 66.09 -10.77 -5.23
N ILE A 1102 65.32 -9.68 -5.26
CA ILE A 1102 63.84 -9.72 -5.31
C ILE A 1102 63.29 -10.53 -6.50
N TRP A 1103 64.06 -10.69 -7.58
CA TRP A 1103 63.72 -11.57 -8.69
C TRP A 1103 63.59 -13.06 -8.32
N GLU A 1104 63.99 -13.49 -7.13
CA GLU A 1104 63.63 -14.80 -6.57
C GLU A 1104 62.09 -15.00 -6.49
N PHE A 1105 61.30 -13.93 -6.38
CA PHE A 1105 59.83 -14.03 -6.42
C PHE A 1105 59.25 -14.31 -7.82
N THR A 1106 60.02 -14.17 -8.91
CA THR A 1106 59.53 -14.40 -10.29
C THR A 1106 59.09 -15.85 -10.52
N THR A 1107 59.63 -16.80 -9.76
CA THR A 1107 59.29 -18.22 -9.88
C THR A 1107 57.94 -18.57 -9.26
N ASN A 1108 57.36 -17.69 -8.43
CA ASN A 1108 56.02 -17.88 -7.86
C ASN A 1108 54.95 -17.33 -8.83
N SER A 1109 54.09 -18.22 -9.33
CA SER A 1109 53.00 -17.89 -10.25
C SER A 1109 51.75 -17.32 -9.58
N HIS A 1110 51.60 -17.49 -8.26
CA HIS A 1110 50.45 -17.07 -7.46
C HIS A 1110 50.59 -15.67 -6.87
N LEU A 1111 51.80 -15.10 -6.85
CA LEU A 1111 52.06 -13.78 -6.30
C LEU A 1111 51.33 -12.68 -7.10
N ASN A 1112 50.34 -12.07 -6.46
CA ASN A 1112 49.51 -11.00 -6.99
C ASN A 1112 49.94 -9.63 -6.45
N GLU A 1113 50.40 -9.57 -5.20
CA GLU A 1113 50.71 -8.35 -4.48
C GLU A 1113 52.10 -8.39 -3.82
N LEU A 1114 52.94 -7.41 -4.15
CA LEU A 1114 54.25 -7.16 -3.58
C LEU A 1114 54.37 -5.68 -3.17
N SER A 1115 55.11 -5.43 -2.09
CA SER A 1115 55.38 -4.09 -1.54
C SER A 1115 56.81 -4.05 -1.02
N ILE A 1116 57.65 -3.16 -1.56
CA ILE A 1116 59.13 -3.13 -1.38
C ILE A 1116 59.71 -1.71 -1.26
N ALA A 1117 58.89 -0.66 -1.29
CA ALA A 1117 59.31 0.72 -1.12
C ALA A 1117 59.84 1.00 0.29
N ASN A 1118 60.28 2.24 0.52
CA ASN A 1118 60.80 2.71 1.81
C ASN A 1118 61.95 1.86 2.39
N ASN A 1119 62.66 1.12 1.53
CA ASN A 1119 63.90 0.39 1.82
C ASN A 1119 65.12 1.11 1.18
N PRO A 1120 66.30 1.09 1.82
CA PRO A 1120 67.51 1.77 1.34
C PRO A 1120 68.24 1.06 0.18
N TRP A 1121 67.53 0.67 -0.88
CA TRP A 1121 68.04 -0.10 -2.03
C TRP A 1121 69.31 0.48 -2.65
N SER A 1122 70.27 -0.37 -3.02
CA SER A 1122 71.59 0.06 -3.49
C SER A 1122 71.59 0.67 -4.90
N CYS A 1123 71.93 1.96 -5.05
CA CYS A 1123 72.13 2.58 -6.37
C CYS A 1123 73.38 2.07 -7.14
N ARG A 1124 74.10 1.03 -6.69
CA ARG A 1124 75.30 0.53 -7.37
C ARG A 1124 74.92 -0.17 -8.67
N CYS A 1125 75.54 0.22 -9.79
CA CYS A 1125 75.16 -0.18 -11.15
C CYS A 1125 74.87 -1.68 -11.33
N LYS A 1126 75.70 -2.57 -10.76
CA LYS A 1126 75.51 -4.03 -10.86
C LYS A 1126 74.16 -4.50 -10.31
N PHE A 1127 73.72 -3.98 -9.17
CA PHE A 1127 72.43 -4.34 -8.58
C PHE A 1127 71.29 -3.55 -9.25
N LEU A 1128 71.51 -2.25 -9.48
CA LEU A 1128 70.48 -1.35 -10.01
C LEU A 1128 70.01 -1.76 -11.42
N GLN A 1129 70.89 -2.29 -12.28
CA GLN A 1129 70.51 -2.75 -13.62
C GLN A 1129 69.53 -3.93 -13.57
N GLU A 1130 69.83 -4.97 -12.79
CA GLU A 1130 68.96 -6.14 -12.61
C GLU A 1130 67.66 -5.75 -11.89
N PHE A 1131 67.75 -4.91 -10.85
CA PHE A 1131 66.62 -4.46 -10.05
C PHE A 1131 65.63 -3.59 -10.83
N THR A 1132 66.10 -2.58 -11.58
CA THR A 1132 65.21 -1.70 -12.36
C THR A 1132 64.56 -2.43 -13.53
N ALA A 1133 65.26 -3.35 -14.19
CA ALA A 1133 64.65 -4.20 -15.21
C ALA A 1133 63.52 -5.06 -14.62
N TRP A 1134 63.79 -5.75 -13.51
CA TRP A 1134 62.81 -6.61 -12.86
C TRP A 1134 61.57 -5.87 -12.34
N VAL A 1135 61.76 -4.70 -11.70
CA VAL A 1135 60.66 -3.85 -11.23
C VAL A 1135 59.82 -3.34 -12.39
N GLY A 1136 60.43 -3.01 -13.54
CA GLY A 1136 59.72 -2.63 -14.76
C GLY A 1136 58.84 -3.74 -15.30
N ASP A 1137 59.39 -4.96 -15.40
CA ASP A 1137 58.68 -6.14 -15.91
C ASP A 1137 57.54 -6.62 -14.98
N ASN A 1138 57.62 -6.32 -13.67
CA ASN A 1138 56.66 -6.77 -12.66
C ASN A 1138 55.77 -5.64 -12.07
N ALA A 1139 55.82 -4.42 -12.63
CA ALA A 1139 55.14 -3.25 -12.08
C ALA A 1139 53.65 -3.45 -11.70
N PRO A 1140 52.80 -4.20 -12.44
CA PRO A 1140 51.40 -4.42 -12.06
C PRO A 1140 51.19 -5.21 -10.76
N ARG A 1141 52.20 -5.95 -10.30
CA ARG A 1141 52.18 -6.72 -9.03
C ARG A 1141 52.73 -5.91 -7.86
N ILE A 1142 53.42 -4.79 -8.12
CA ILE A 1142 54.12 -4.00 -7.11
C ILE A 1142 53.28 -2.76 -6.77
N VAL A 1143 52.53 -2.85 -5.67
CA VAL A 1143 51.53 -1.84 -5.25
C VAL A 1143 52.17 -0.48 -4.96
N ASP A 1144 53.41 -0.47 -4.48
CA ASP A 1144 54.18 0.72 -4.09
C ASP A 1144 55.28 1.10 -5.09
N SER A 1145 55.18 0.65 -6.34
CA SER A 1145 56.20 0.82 -7.39
C SER A 1145 56.63 2.28 -7.63
N SER A 1146 55.73 3.25 -7.40
CA SER A 1146 56.03 4.69 -7.51
C SER A 1146 56.85 5.27 -6.35
N GLU A 1147 56.96 4.57 -5.22
CA GLU A 1147 57.65 5.03 -4.00
C GLU A 1147 59.05 4.40 -3.82
N ILE A 1148 59.46 3.51 -4.73
CA ILE A 1148 60.77 2.85 -4.67
C ILE A 1148 61.88 3.87 -4.94
N THR A 1149 62.77 4.05 -3.96
CA THR A 1149 63.97 4.89 -4.08
C THR A 1149 65.23 4.06 -3.86
N CYS A 1150 66.37 4.49 -4.43
CA CYS A 1150 67.68 3.92 -4.13
C CYS A 1150 68.55 4.91 -3.35
N THR A 1151 69.46 4.39 -2.54
CA THR A 1151 70.47 5.15 -1.80
C THR A 1151 71.88 4.70 -2.20
N ASN A 1152 72.84 5.63 -2.15
CA ASN A 1152 74.23 5.34 -2.49
C ASN A 1152 75.06 5.24 -1.19
N PRO A 1153 75.53 4.04 -0.79
CA PRO A 1153 75.97 3.79 0.59
C PRO A 1153 77.19 4.62 1.06
N GLU A 1154 77.97 5.18 0.14
CA GLU A 1154 79.15 5.98 0.46
C GLU A 1154 78.84 7.35 1.08
N LYS A 1155 77.59 7.84 0.98
CA LYS A 1155 77.16 9.08 1.66
C LYS A 1155 76.62 8.88 3.08
N ILE A 1156 76.50 7.65 3.57
CA ILE A 1156 75.85 7.36 4.87
C ILE A 1156 76.83 7.51 6.06
N LYS A 1157 78.15 7.38 5.83
CA LYS A 1157 79.18 7.38 6.90
C LYS A 1157 79.40 8.72 7.62
N THR A 1158 78.79 9.83 7.18
CA THR A 1158 79.06 11.19 7.71
C THR A 1158 78.08 11.73 8.75
N LYS A 1159 77.17 10.91 9.32
CA LYS A 1159 76.17 11.37 10.31
C LYS A 1159 75.98 10.48 11.56
N GLN A 1160 77.00 9.74 12.01
CA GLN A 1160 77.00 9.11 13.33
C GLN A 1160 78.33 9.27 14.07
N GLN A 1161 78.58 10.48 14.62
CA GLN A 1161 79.49 10.69 15.76
C GLN A 1161 79.31 12.10 16.34
N ARG A 1162 78.38 12.23 17.31
CA ARG A 1162 78.36 13.28 18.34
C ARG A 1162 77.27 12.93 19.37
N ALA A 1163 77.67 12.31 20.47
CA ALA A 1163 76.81 12.11 21.62
C ALA A 1163 76.67 13.42 22.42
N PRO A 1164 75.48 13.79 22.92
CA PRO A 1164 75.33 14.83 23.93
C PRO A 1164 75.32 14.20 25.33
N HIS A 1165 76.33 14.52 26.15
CA HIS A 1165 76.25 14.28 27.59
C HIS A 1165 75.27 15.26 28.25
N ARG A 1166 74.69 14.81 29.38
CA ARG A 1166 73.80 15.53 30.30
C ARG A 1166 74.04 17.04 30.39
N GLY A 1167 72.96 17.83 30.28
CA GLY A 1167 73.01 19.28 30.39
C GLY A 1167 72.90 19.83 31.83
N GLN A 1168 72.90 21.15 31.91
CA GLN A 1168 72.42 21.96 33.04
C GLN A 1168 71.61 23.15 32.48
N PHE A 1169 70.56 23.52 33.21
CA PHE A 1169 70.00 24.87 33.44
C PHE A 1169 70.58 26.04 32.59
N ARG A 1170 69.77 26.99 32.07
CA ARG A 1170 68.55 27.57 32.67
C ARG A 1170 67.76 28.45 31.66
N ASP A 1171 66.46 28.57 31.93
CA ASP A 1171 65.54 29.72 31.73
C ASP A 1171 65.51 30.63 30.48
N HIS A 1172 64.27 30.85 30.03
CA HIS A 1172 63.66 32.06 29.44
C HIS A 1172 63.59 32.32 27.91
N LEU A 1173 62.33 32.19 27.46
CA LEU A 1173 61.51 33.17 26.70
C LEU A 1173 61.50 33.18 25.15
N HIS A 1174 60.24 33.29 24.67
CA HIS A 1174 59.72 33.66 23.36
C HIS A 1174 59.70 32.65 22.18
N GLN A 1175 58.45 32.26 21.87
CA GLN A 1175 57.82 32.04 20.55
C GLN A 1175 58.30 32.98 19.41
N PRO A 1176 57.87 32.77 18.13
CA PRO A 1176 57.49 31.51 17.43
C PRO A 1176 58.05 31.43 15.98
N ARG A 1177 57.91 30.27 15.30
CA ARG A 1177 57.29 30.09 13.95
C ARG A 1177 57.66 28.77 13.24
N GLU A 1178 56.64 28.17 12.63
CA GLU A 1178 56.56 27.57 11.29
C GLU A 1178 57.86 27.04 10.63
N ASN A 1179 57.96 25.72 10.50
CA ASN A 1179 57.52 24.99 9.29
C ASN A 1179 57.41 23.48 9.57
#